data_AF-A0A354B6M1-F1
#
_entry.id   AF-A0A354B6M1-F1
#
_cell.length_a   1.000
_cell.length_b   1.000
_cell.length_c   1.000
_cell.angle_alpha   90.00
_cell.angle_beta   90.00
_cell.angle_gamma   90.00
#
_symmetry.space_group_name_H-M   'P 1'
#
loop_
_entity.id
_entity.type
_entity.pdbx_description
1 polymer ?
#
loop_
_entity_poly.entity_id
_entity_poly.type
_entity_poly.pdbx_seq_one_letter_code
_entity_poly.pdbx_strand_id
1 'polypeptide(L)'
;MSQNGTVQHGSLEIAQPLHDFVETALTPDSGITADEFWAALEAVLVEMSPRNAALLARRDEIQDKIDAYLIANRGGHDQADYLAFLREIGYLEDAPGDVVVATSNVDNEIAGTAGAQLVVPLDNARYALNAANARWGSLYDALYGTDVISDDDGAEAGSGYNPVRGAKVIAWGRAFLDTHAPLGQGSHADTTGYTVVDGALQVSLGGTTTGLADPNQFVGFAGDPHDPTNVVLRKHGLHADIRIDRSDNIGTDDAAGVADIDLESAVSSIMDCEDSVSAVDADDKVVVYGNWLGLMKGDLVSTFQKGDKTMERRLNGDRVYTAADGTELVMQGRACMLVRNVGHHLTTDAVTMNGEPIFETILDCFVTSLAGKHDLLGNSSFRNSRTGSIYIVKPKMHGADEVAWAVELFGRVEAALGLAPNTLKMGIMDEERRTSLNLAAAIDQARERVVFINTGFLDRTGDEIHTDMEAGPMLKKGDMKGATWLLAYEDSNVDTGLAAGMQNRAQIGKGMWAKPSEMAEMLATKAGHPQSGATCAWVPSPTAATLHSTHYFDVNVAARQEEIQGRRRRTVEELTTIPLLEGELTEADIQTELDNNCQSILGYVVRWVGQGVGCSTVPDIDDVGLMEDLATLRISSQHVANWLHHGLVSESQVTEAMQRMAV
;
A
#
# COMPACT_ATOMS: atom_id res chain seq x y z
N MET A 1 7.76 -2.31 -31.05
CA MET A 1 8.67 -3.29 -31.68
C MET A 1 9.95 -2.60 -32.14
N SER A 2 10.75 -2.11 -31.20
CA SER A 2 12.15 -1.78 -31.46
C SER A 2 12.88 -3.10 -31.78
N GLN A 3 13.77 -3.09 -32.77
CA GLN A 3 14.66 -4.22 -33.04
C GLN A 3 15.77 -4.26 -31.98
N ASN A 4 15.41 -4.50 -30.73
CA ASN A 4 16.39 -4.77 -29.69
C ASN A 4 16.86 -6.22 -29.87
N GLY A 5 18.17 -6.43 -29.95
CA GLY A 5 18.74 -7.79 -30.06
C GLY A 5 18.39 -8.64 -28.84
N THR A 6 18.60 -9.95 -28.95
CA THR A 6 18.56 -10.86 -27.81
C THR A 6 19.94 -11.45 -27.55
N VAL A 7 20.23 -11.77 -26.30
CA VAL A 7 21.45 -12.46 -25.86
C VAL A 7 21.07 -13.87 -25.39
N GLN A 8 21.77 -14.88 -25.91
CA GLN A 8 21.56 -16.27 -25.53
C GLN A 8 22.37 -16.61 -24.27
N HIS A 9 21.71 -17.16 -23.24
CA HIS A 9 22.36 -17.77 -22.09
C HIS A 9 21.71 -19.12 -21.76
N GLY A 10 22.41 -20.23 -22.00
CA GLY A 10 21.79 -21.56 -21.87
C GLY A 10 20.58 -21.69 -22.80
N SER A 11 19.42 -22.06 -22.26
CA SER A 11 18.13 -22.09 -22.96
C SER A 11 17.36 -20.77 -22.94
N LEU A 12 17.90 -19.73 -22.28
CA LEU A 12 17.29 -18.40 -22.21
C LEU A 12 17.69 -17.53 -23.39
N GLU A 13 16.72 -16.83 -23.97
CA GLU A 13 16.92 -15.68 -24.87
C GLU A 13 16.47 -14.42 -24.13
N ILE A 14 17.40 -13.50 -23.86
CA ILE A 14 17.19 -12.33 -23.02
C ILE A 14 17.19 -11.07 -23.88
N ALA A 15 16.20 -10.20 -23.73
CA ALA A 15 16.19 -8.92 -24.41
C ALA A 15 17.40 -8.07 -24.01
N GLN A 16 18.11 -7.48 -24.99
CA GLN A 16 19.34 -6.72 -24.77
C GLN A 16 19.24 -5.66 -23.65
N PRO A 17 18.17 -4.84 -23.53
CA PRO A 17 18.07 -3.83 -22.47
C PRO A 17 18.15 -4.45 -21.07
N LEU A 18 17.47 -5.58 -20.87
CA LEU A 18 17.46 -6.29 -19.59
C LEU A 18 18.81 -6.97 -19.32
N HIS A 19 19.40 -7.57 -20.35
CA HIS A 19 20.75 -8.14 -20.26
C HIS A 19 21.76 -7.09 -19.79
N ASP A 20 21.79 -5.93 -20.47
CA ASP A 20 22.71 -4.83 -20.18
C ASP A 20 22.47 -4.27 -18.77
N PHE A 21 21.22 -4.12 -18.35
CA PHE A 21 20.88 -3.70 -17.00
C PHE A 21 21.43 -4.67 -15.94
N VAL A 22 21.24 -5.98 -16.13
CA VAL A 22 21.71 -7.00 -15.19
C VAL A 22 23.24 -6.99 -15.10
N GLU A 23 23.94 -6.90 -16.23
CA GLU A 23 25.41 -6.91 -16.28
C GLU A 23 26.03 -5.63 -15.74
N THR A 24 25.48 -4.46 -16.08
CA THR A 24 26.15 -3.17 -15.86
C THR A 24 25.65 -2.41 -14.64
N ALA A 25 24.43 -2.68 -14.16
CA ALA A 25 23.83 -1.96 -13.05
C ALA A 25 23.51 -2.84 -11.85
N LEU A 26 22.85 -4.00 -12.06
CA LEU A 26 22.34 -4.84 -10.98
C LEU A 26 23.41 -5.72 -10.32
N THR A 27 24.21 -6.45 -11.09
CA THR A 27 25.18 -7.41 -10.52
C THR A 27 26.45 -6.79 -9.91
N PRO A 28 26.98 -5.64 -10.36
CA PRO A 28 28.16 -5.03 -9.75
C PRO A 28 28.01 -4.81 -8.25
N ASP A 29 29.03 -5.18 -7.46
CA ASP A 29 29.05 -5.11 -5.99
C ASP A 29 28.02 -5.99 -5.25
N SER A 30 27.22 -6.80 -5.96
CA SER A 30 26.22 -7.69 -5.36
C SER A 30 26.78 -9.02 -4.83
N GLY A 31 28.03 -9.33 -5.21
CA GLY A 31 28.69 -10.62 -4.92
C GLY A 31 28.22 -11.78 -5.81
N ILE A 32 27.54 -11.49 -6.92
CA ILE A 32 27.09 -12.45 -7.94
C ILE A 32 27.42 -11.87 -9.32
N THR A 33 27.88 -12.71 -10.24
CA THR A 33 28.12 -12.34 -11.65
C THR A 33 26.84 -12.44 -12.49
N ALA A 34 26.80 -11.78 -13.65
CA ALA A 34 25.67 -11.92 -14.58
C ALA A 34 25.44 -13.37 -15.03
N ASP A 35 26.50 -14.11 -15.35
CA ASP A 35 26.42 -15.53 -15.73
C ASP A 35 25.81 -16.39 -14.61
N GLU A 36 26.21 -16.17 -13.35
CA GLU A 36 25.65 -16.86 -12.19
C GLU A 36 24.17 -16.53 -11.99
N PHE A 37 23.79 -15.25 -12.18
CA PHE A 37 22.40 -14.81 -12.10
C PHE A 37 21.53 -15.51 -13.15
N TRP A 38 21.94 -15.50 -14.42
CA TRP A 38 21.18 -16.11 -15.51
C TRP A 38 21.10 -17.64 -15.40
N ALA A 39 22.20 -18.31 -15.02
CA ALA A 39 22.21 -19.75 -14.78
C ALA A 39 21.26 -20.14 -13.63
N ALA A 40 21.22 -19.35 -12.55
CA ALA A 40 20.33 -19.60 -11.44
C ALA A 40 18.86 -19.35 -11.79
N LEU A 41 18.57 -18.28 -12.54
CA LEU A 41 17.23 -18.00 -13.06
C LEU A 41 16.73 -19.16 -13.93
N GLU A 42 17.55 -19.62 -14.88
CA GLU A 42 17.24 -20.77 -15.75
C GLU A 42 16.89 -22.02 -14.93
N ALA A 43 17.72 -22.37 -13.93
CA ALA A 43 17.47 -23.53 -13.08
C ALA A 43 16.14 -23.45 -12.32
N VAL A 44 15.78 -22.27 -11.80
CA VAL A 44 14.51 -22.05 -11.10
C VAL A 44 13.34 -22.12 -12.09
N LEU A 45 13.47 -21.54 -13.27
CA LEU A 45 12.43 -21.58 -14.32
C LEU A 45 12.11 -23.01 -14.76
N VAL A 46 13.13 -23.85 -14.97
CA VAL A 46 12.95 -25.25 -15.38
C VAL A 46 12.11 -26.02 -14.36
N GLU A 47 12.30 -25.79 -13.07
CA GLU A 47 11.58 -26.51 -12.01
C GLU A 47 10.21 -25.88 -11.68
N MET A 48 10.12 -24.55 -11.67
CA MET A 48 8.97 -23.84 -11.10
C MET A 48 7.91 -23.45 -12.13
N SER A 49 8.29 -23.16 -13.38
CA SER A 49 7.34 -22.73 -14.41
C SER A 49 6.26 -23.77 -14.70
N PRO A 50 6.55 -25.09 -14.87
CA PRO A 50 5.48 -26.08 -15.08
C PRO A 50 4.50 -26.18 -13.92
N ARG A 51 4.97 -25.96 -12.68
CA ARG A 51 4.14 -25.98 -11.47
C ARG A 51 3.29 -24.72 -11.36
N ASN A 52 3.81 -23.56 -11.75
CA ASN A 52 3.02 -22.33 -11.84
C ASN A 52 1.90 -22.46 -12.88
N ALA A 53 2.21 -22.98 -14.07
CA ALA A 53 1.21 -23.26 -15.10
C ALA A 53 0.11 -24.22 -14.61
N ALA A 54 0.47 -25.23 -13.82
CA ALA A 54 -0.50 -26.14 -13.22
C ALA A 54 -1.41 -25.47 -12.17
N LEU A 55 -0.89 -24.50 -11.40
CA LEU A 55 -1.70 -23.69 -10.47
C LEU A 55 -2.70 -22.82 -11.24
N LEU A 56 -2.28 -22.18 -12.33
CA LEU A 56 -3.18 -21.39 -13.19
C LEU A 56 -4.27 -22.26 -13.82
N ALA A 57 -3.91 -23.41 -14.40
CA ALA A 57 -4.89 -24.35 -14.94
C ALA A 57 -5.88 -24.87 -13.86
N ARG A 58 -5.43 -24.95 -12.61
CA ARG A 58 -6.29 -25.32 -11.48
C ARG A 58 -7.28 -24.21 -11.12
N ARG A 59 -6.93 -22.92 -11.30
CA ARG A 59 -7.88 -21.81 -11.17
C ARG A 59 -9.02 -21.99 -12.17
N ASP A 60 -8.69 -22.23 -13.44
CA ASP A 60 -9.67 -22.43 -14.52
C ASP A 60 -10.58 -23.64 -14.22
N GLU A 61 -10.01 -24.79 -13.84
CA GLU A 61 -10.77 -26.01 -13.52
C GLU A 61 -11.78 -25.78 -12.37
N ILE A 62 -11.40 -24.99 -11.38
CA ILE A 62 -12.26 -24.64 -10.25
C ILE A 62 -13.38 -23.71 -10.71
N GLN A 63 -13.06 -22.66 -11.49
CA GLN A 63 -14.05 -21.71 -11.99
C GLN A 63 -15.10 -22.42 -12.85
N ASP A 64 -14.68 -23.29 -13.78
CA ASP A 64 -15.58 -24.09 -14.62
C ASP A 64 -16.58 -24.92 -13.78
N LYS A 65 -16.14 -25.45 -12.64
CA LYS A 65 -17.01 -26.21 -11.73
C LYS A 65 -17.98 -25.30 -10.99
N ILE A 66 -17.53 -24.15 -10.52
CA ILE A 66 -18.38 -23.16 -9.84
C ILE A 66 -19.45 -22.65 -10.81
N ASP A 67 -19.07 -22.30 -12.04
CA ASP A 67 -19.98 -21.89 -13.10
C ASP A 67 -21.03 -22.97 -13.37
N ALA A 68 -20.60 -24.23 -13.56
CA ALA A 68 -21.52 -25.34 -13.79
C ALA A 68 -22.50 -25.55 -12.60
N TYR A 69 -22.02 -25.40 -11.37
CA TYR A 69 -22.86 -25.49 -10.17
C TYR A 69 -23.89 -24.36 -10.12
N LEU A 70 -23.47 -23.12 -10.34
CA LEU A 70 -24.36 -21.95 -10.29
C LEU A 70 -25.38 -21.96 -11.43
N ILE A 71 -24.99 -22.39 -12.64
CA ILE A 71 -25.92 -22.60 -13.77
C ILE A 71 -26.99 -23.63 -13.41
N ALA A 72 -26.60 -24.76 -12.79
CA ALA A 72 -27.53 -25.81 -12.38
C ALA A 72 -28.49 -25.37 -11.25
N ASN A 73 -28.11 -24.35 -10.48
CA ASN A 73 -28.85 -23.81 -9.34
C ASN A 73 -29.29 -22.35 -9.54
N ARG A 74 -29.54 -21.94 -10.80
CA ARG A 74 -30.05 -20.59 -11.10
C ARG A 74 -31.38 -20.33 -10.38
N GLY A 75 -31.49 -19.18 -9.72
CA GLY A 75 -32.64 -18.81 -8.88
C GLY A 75 -32.44 -19.04 -7.38
N GLY A 76 -31.24 -19.47 -6.97
CA GLY A 76 -30.82 -19.60 -5.59
C GLY A 76 -30.37 -21.02 -5.26
N HIS A 77 -29.42 -21.13 -4.33
CA HIS A 77 -28.95 -22.40 -3.78
C HIS A 77 -29.15 -22.45 -2.27
N ASP A 78 -29.22 -23.65 -1.70
CA ASP A 78 -29.07 -23.82 -0.26
C ASP A 78 -27.60 -23.58 0.14
N GLN A 79 -27.38 -22.75 1.17
CA GLN A 79 -26.03 -22.36 1.58
C GLN A 79 -25.20 -23.56 2.05
N ALA A 80 -25.81 -24.53 2.74
CA ALA A 80 -25.08 -25.69 3.25
C ALA A 80 -24.64 -26.60 2.09
N ASP A 81 -25.50 -26.77 1.07
CA ASP A 81 -25.16 -27.51 -0.14
C ASP A 81 -24.05 -26.82 -0.94
N TYR A 82 -24.09 -25.49 -1.08
CA TYR A 82 -23.01 -24.75 -1.76
C TYR A 82 -21.68 -24.87 -1.03
N LEU A 83 -21.67 -24.74 0.30
CA LEU A 83 -20.45 -24.93 1.10
C LEU A 83 -19.95 -26.38 1.06
N ALA A 84 -20.83 -27.37 0.95
CA ALA A 84 -20.42 -28.76 0.76
C ALA A 84 -19.78 -28.97 -0.61
N PHE A 85 -20.35 -28.39 -1.66
CA PHE A 85 -19.79 -28.39 -3.01
C PHE A 85 -18.42 -27.71 -3.07
N LEU A 86 -18.25 -26.51 -2.50
CA LEU A 86 -16.96 -25.81 -2.48
C LEU A 86 -15.87 -26.64 -1.78
N ARG A 87 -16.22 -27.43 -0.76
CA ARG A 87 -15.29 -28.38 -0.13
C ARG A 87 -14.99 -29.58 -1.04
N GLU A 88 -16.00 -30.16 -1.67
CA GLU A 88 -15.85 -31.31 -2.58
C GLU A 88 -14.86 -31.01 -3.71
N ILE A 89 -14.94 -29.81 -4.31
CA ILE A 89 -14.06 -29.42 -5.39
C ILE A 89 -12.68 -28.93 -4.92
N GLY A 90 -12.45 -28.81 -3.61
CA GLY A 90 -11.20 -28.31 -3.02
C GLY A 90 -11.01 -26.80 -3.17
N TYR A 91 -12.10 -26.03 -3.19
CA TYR A 91 -12.06 -24.55 -3.15
C TYR A 91 -12.07 -24.02 -1.72
N LEU A 92 -12.91 -24.63 -0.87
CA LEU A 92 -12.92 -24.41 0.58
C LEU A 92 -12.19 -25.57 1.25
N GLU A 93 -11.05 -25.28 1.87
CA GLU A 93 -10.24 -26.27 2.57
C GLU A 93 -10.72 -26.46 4.01
N ASP A 94 -10.33 -27.58 4.62
CA ASP A 94 -10.48 -27.73 6.06
C ASP A 94 -9.54 -26.75 6.77
N ALA A 95 -10.07 -25.98 7.71
CA ALA A 95 -9.26 -25.04 8.47
C ALA A 95 -8.11 -25.78 9.16
N PRO A 96 -6.87 -25.24 9.11
CA PRO A 96 -5.78 -25.82 9.86
C PRO A 96 -6.09 -25.76 11.37
N GLY A 97 -5.30 -26.47 12.17
CA GLY A 97 -5.28 -26.26 13.61
C GLY A 97 -4.81 -24.85 13.98
N ASP A 98 -4.37 -24.65 15.22
CA ASP A 98 -3.85 -23.35 15.66
C ASP A 98 -2.62 -22.95 14.82
N VAL A 99 -2.72 -21.84 14.09
CA VAL A 99 -1.63 -21.24 13.32
C VAL A 99 -0.93 -20.23 14.20
N VAL A 100 0.40 -20.24 14.22
CA VAL A 100 1.22 -19.24 14.93
C VAL A 100 2.35 -18.79 14.03
N VAL A 101 2.41 -17.50 13.73
CA VAL A 101 3.50 -16.93 12.95
C VAL A 101 4.81 -16.97 13.74
N ALA A 102 5.90 -17.33 13.06
CA ALA A 102 7.24 -17.47 13.61
C ALA A 102 8.24 -16.49 12.95
N THR A 103 7.75 -15.56 12.12
CA THR A 103 8.58 -14.56 11.45
C THR A 103 9.45 -13.80 12.44
N SER A 104 10.73 -13.63 12.08
CA SER A 104 11.76 -12.92 12.83
C SER A 104 12.53 -11.98 11.93
N ASN A 105 13.38 -11.12 12.51
CA ASN A 105 14.18 -10.12 11.80
C ASN A 105 13.32 -9.11 11.03
N VAL A 106 12.22 -8.64 11.65
CA VAL A 106 11.30 -7.68 11.04
C VAL A 106 11.56 -6.28 11.62
N ASP A 107 11.66 -5.29 10.74
CA ASP A 107 11.85 -3.88 11.08
C ASP A 107 10.65 -3.33 11.88
N ASN A 108 10.90 -2.36 12.76
CA ASN A 108 9.91 -1.88 13.72
C ASN A 108 8.69 -1.18 13.08
N GLU A 109 8.86 -0.60 11.88
CA GLU A 109 7.81 0.03 11.08
C GLU A 109 6.76 -0.98 10.58
N ILE A 110 7.14 -2.25 10.53
CA ILE A 110 6.26 -3.36 10.15
C ILE A 110 5.79 -4.11 11.39
N ALA A 111 6.70 -4.45 12.29
CA ALA A 111 6.35 -5.28 13.45
C ALA A 111 5.67 -4.51 14.56
N GLY A 112 6.15 -3.30 14.92
CA GLY A 112 5.86 -2.65 16.19
C GLY A 112 5.21 -1.27 16.11
N THR A 113 5.01 -0.73 14.91
CA THR A 113 4.45 0.63 14.71
C THR A 113 3.22 0.56 13.84
N ALA A 114 2.12 1.14 14.32
CA ALA A 114 0.94 1.37 13.49
C ALA A 114 1.04 2.74 12.82
N GLY A 115 0.71 2.83 11.53
CA GLY A 115 0.79 4.07 10.77
C GLY A 115 0.39 3.92 9.31
N ALA A 116 0.38 5.04 8.59
CA ALA A 116 0.03 5.05 7.17
C ALA A 116 1.03 4.23 6.33
N GLN A 117 0.52 3.54 5.31
CA GLN A 117 1.33 2.86 4.31
C GLN A 117 0.99 3.45 2.94
N LEU A 118 1.99 3.96 2.25
CA LEU A 118 1.81 4.54 0.91
C LEU A 118 2.00 3.45 -0.15
N VAL A 119 1.28 3.51 -1.26
CA VAL A 119 1.52 2.67 -2.45
C VAL A 119 1.84 3.58 -3.62
N VAL A 120 2.88 3.26 -4.38
CA VAL A 120 3.39 4.18 -5.42
C VAL A 120 3.96 3.41 -6.61
N PRO A 121 3.74 3.88 -7.85
CA PRO A 121 4.26 3.21 -9.03
C PRO A 121 5.77 3.39 -9.18
N LEU A 122 6.49 2.30 -9.45
CA LEU A 122 7.93 2.31 -9.67
C LEU A 122 8.35 2.80 -11.05
N ASP A 123 7.46 2.87 -12.03
CA ASP A 123 7.75 3.47 -13.34
C ASP A 123 7.93 5.01 -13.26
N ASN A 124 7.64 5.61 -12.10
CA ASN A 124 7.80 7.04 -11.83
C ASN A 124 8.80 7.33 -10.69
N ALA A 125 10.06 7.59 -11.06
CA ALA A 125 11.14 7.90 -10.11
C ALA A 125 10.81 9.08 -9.15
N ARG A 126 10.08 10.10 -9.62
CA ARG A 126 9.70 11.24 -8.79
C ARG A 126 8.73 10.83 -7.68
N TYR A 127 7.74 10.00 -8.03
CA TYR A 127 6.76 9.53 -7.06
C TYR A 127 7.39 8.55 -6.08
N ALA A 128 8.22 7.62 -6.55
CA ALA A 128 8.99 6.72 -5.71
C ALA A 128 9.85 7.46 -4.67
N LEU A 129 10.58 8.51 -5.09
CA LEU A 129 11.34 9.38 -4.16
C LEU A 129 10.45 10.13 -3.18
N ASN A 130 9.27 10.59 -3.60
CA ASN A 130 8.34 11.26 -2.68
C ASN A 130 7.84 10.30 -1.61
N ALA A 131 7.53 9.07 -2.00
CA ALA A 131 7.05 8.04 -1.09
C ALA A 131 8.13 7.63 -0.09
N ALA A 132 9.36 7.38 -0.57
CA ALA A 132 10.49 7.09 0.30
C ALA A 132 10.74 8.22 1.31
N ASN A 133 10.57 9.48 0.90
CA ASN A 133 10.73 10.65 1.77
C ASN A 133 9.48 11.00 2.60
N ALA A 134 8.35 10.32 2.41
CA ALA A 134 7.08 10.62 3.08
C ALA A 134 7.01 10.14 4.54
N ARG A 135 8.11 9.61 5.08
CA ARG A 135 8.18 9.23 6.50
C ARG A 135 7.94 10.42 7.42
N TRP A 136 8.36 11.60 6.99
CA TRP A 136 8.13 12.85 7.70
C TRP A 136 7.43 13.83 6.78
N GLY A 137 6.30 14.38 7.24
CA GLY A 137 5.53 15.34 6.46
C GLY A 137 5.06 16.51 7.30
N SER A 138 5.17 17.70 6.72
CA SER A 138 4.63 18.94 7.29
C SER A 138 3.12 18.84 7.44
N LEU A 139 2.66 18.94 8.69
CA LEU A 139 1.24 19.02 8.99
C LEU A 139 0.65 20.33 8.46
N TYR A 140 1.41 21.43 8.54
CA TYR A 140 0.90 22.72 8.09
C TYR A 140 0.70 22.75 6.58
N ASP A 141 1.63 22.23 5.79
CA ASP A 141 1.47 22.12 4.34
C ASP A 141 0.29 21.20 3.98
N ALA A 142 0.13 20.09 4.69
CA ALA A 142 -0.95 19.14 4.45
C ALA A 142 -2.34 19.75 4.73
N LEU A 143 -2.49 20.50 5.81
CA LEU A 143 -3.74 21.20 6.15
C LEU A 143 -3.99 22.40 5.23
N TYR A 144 -2.95 23.21 4.97
CA TYR A 144 -3.08 24.39 4.14
C TYR A 144 -3.43 24.02 2.70
N GLY A 145 -2.82 22.96 2.16
CA GLY A 145 -2.96 22.56 0.76
C GLY A 145 -4.20 21.73 0.42
N THR A 146 -5.09 21.47 1.37
CA THR A 146 -6.24 20.55 1.18
C THR A 146 -7.56 21.18 1.65
N ASP A 147 -8.67 20.51 1.34
CA ASP A 147 -10.03 20.87 1.74
C ASP A 147 -10.30 20.70 3.24
N VAL A 148 -9.36 20.14 4.02
CA VAL A 148 -9.47 19.99 5.48
C VAL A 148 -9.70 21.34 6.16
N ILE A 149 -9.02 22.39 5.68
CA ILE A 149 -9.30 23.76 6.10
C ILE A 149 -10.25 24.37 5.07
N SER A 150 -11.49 24.65 5.50
CA SER A 150 -12.48 25.32 4.66
C SER A 150 -12.00 26.70 4.22
N ASP A 151 -12.29 27.01 2.96
CA ASP A 151 -12.07 28.30 2.30
C ASP A 151 -13.01 29.40 2.81
N ASP A 152 -14.04 29.06 3.59
CA ASP A 152 -14.99 30.01 4.18
C ASP A 152 -14.30 31.07 5.03
N ASP A 153 -14.99 32.20 5.23
CA ASP A 153 -14.54 33.34 6.04
C ASP A 153 -13.22 33.97 5.55
N GLY A 154 -12.95 33.91 4.23
CA GLY A 154 -11.77 34.51 3.61
C GLY A 154 -10.49 33.68 3.80
N ALA A 155 -10.63 32.37 3.98
CA ALA A 155 -9.52 31.44 4.21
C ALA A 155 -9.11 30.67 2.95
N GLU A 156 -9.33 31.25 1.76
CA GLU A 156 -8.92 30.65 0.50
C GLU A 156 -7.39 30.53 0.43
N ALA A 157 -6.88 29.41 -0.09
CA ALA A 157 -5.43 29.17 -0.17
C ALA A 157 -4.70 30.22 -1.04
N GLY A 158 -5.35 30.71 -2.10
CA GLY A 158 -4.80 31.73 -3.01
C GLY A 158 -3.51 31.29 -3.73
N SER A 159 -2.85 32.24 -4.40
CA SER A 159 -1.55 32.01 -5.07
C SER A 159 -0.33 32.29 -4.17
N GLY A 160 -0.55 32.83 -2.97
CA GLY A 160 0.46 33.12 -1.96
C GLY A 160 -0.08 32.83 -0.57
N TYR A 161 0.72 33.08 0.47
CA TYR A 161 0.29 32.83 1.85
C TYR A 161 -0.86 33.74 2.27
N ASN A 162 -1.97 33.15 2.69
CA ASN A 162 -3.13 33.80 3.28
C ASN A 162 -3.05 33.68 4.82
N PRO A 163 -2.78 34.77 5.56
CA PRO A 163 -2.69 34.74 7.02
C PRO A 163 -3.97 34.25 7.73
N VAL A 164 -5.15 34.48 7.13
CA VAL A 164 -6.42 34.01 7.70
C VAL A 164 -6.49 32.48 7.67
N ARG A 165 -6.12 31.87 6.54
CA ARG A 165 -6.00 30.42 6.41
C ARG A 165 -4.89 29.86 7.30
N GLY A 166 -3.73 30.51 7.30
CA GLY A 166 -2.59 30.14 8.14
C GLY A 166 -2.95 30.09 9.63
N ALA A 167 -3.71 31.07 10.14
CA ALA A 167 -4.19 31.07 11.52
C ALA A 167 -5.09 29.86 11.83
N LYS A 168 -5.96 29.43 10.90
CA LYS A 168 -6.77 28.21 11.06
C LYS A 168 -5.90 26.95 11.10
N VAL A 169 -4.88 26.87 10.24
CA VAL A 169 -3.89 25.77 10.22
C VAL A 169 -3.11 25.68 11.54
N ILE A 170 -2.58 26.81 12.02
CA ILE A 170 -1.85 26.87 13.30
C ILE A 170 -2.75 26.44 14.44
N ALA A 171 -3.98 26.98 14.52
CA ALA A 171 -4.94 26.61 15.55
C ALA A 171 -5.25 25.10 15.55
N TRP A 172 -5.40 24.50 14.37
CA TRP A 172 -5.57 23.05 14.23
C TRP A 172 -4.36 22.29 14.78
N GLY A 173 -3.14 22.69 14.39
CA GLY A 173 -1.91 22.08 14.90
C GLY A 173 -1.73 22.21 16.41
N ARG A 174 -2.12 23.34 17.01
CA ARG A 174 -2.12 23.52 18.46
C ARG A 174 -3.14 22.60 19.15
N ALA A 175 -4.34 22.48 18.60
CA ALA A 175 -5.36 21.56 19.10
C ALA A 175 -4.93 20.08 19.00
N PHE A 176 -4.21 19.72 17.93
CA PHE A 176 -3.57 18.42 17.79
C PHE A 176 -2.55 18.18 18.93
N LEU A 177 -1.66 19.13 19.20
CA LEU A 177 -0.70 19.02 20.31
C LEU A 177 -1.39 18.93 21.67
N ASP A 178 -2.45 19.71 21.92
CA ASP A 178 -3.24 19.62 23.16
C ASP A 178 -3.89 18.26 23.34
N THR A 179 -4.36 17.64 22.26
CA THR A 179 -5.02 16.34 22.30
C THR A 179 -4.01 15.21 22.55
N HIS A 180 -2.86 15.26 21.87
CA HIS A 180 -1.94 14.13 21.82
C HIS A 180 -0.70 14.25 22.70
N ALA A 181 -0.31 15.47 23.07
CA ALA A 181 0.78 15.76 23.99
C ALA A 181 0.37 16.89 24.96
N PRO A 182 -0.71 16.71 25.74
CA PRO A 182 -1.26 17.76 26.58
C PRO A 182 -0.24 18.34 27.55
N LEU A 183 -0.32 19.64 27.79
CA LEU A 183 0.44 20.28 28.86
C LEU A 183 -0.18 19.92 30.22
N GLY A 184 0.65 19.90 31.28
CA GLY A 184 0.15 19.67 32.64
C GLY A 184 -0.80 20.78 33.12
N GLN A 185 -0.70 21.98 32.53
CA GLN A 185 -1.57 23.13 32.74
C GLN A 185 -1.56 24.00 31.47
N GLY A 186 -2.71 24.59 31.12
CA GLY A 186 -2.83 25.48 29.96
C GLY A 186 -2.99 24.74 28.63
N SER A 187 -2.76 25.45 27.53
CA SER A 187 -2.86 24.95 26.14
C SER A 187 -1.60 25.30 25.36
N HIS A 188 -1.25 24.47 24.38
CA HIS A 188 -0.19 24.75 23.41
C HIS A 188 -0.45 26.04 22.62
N ALA A 189 -1.71 26.47 22.48
CA ALA A 189 -2.06 27.74 21.84
C ALA A 189 -1.50 28.97 22.57
N ASP A 190 -1.26 28.88 23.88
CA ASP A 190 -0.72 29.96 24.69
C ASP A 190 0.81 29.93 24.80
N THR A 191 1.47 29.04 24.04
CA THR A 191 2.92 28.86 24.13
C THR A 191 3.68 30.08 23.62
N THR A 192 4.72 30.44 24.36
CA THR A 192 5.65 31.55 24.06
C THR A 192 7.10 31.10 23.96
N GLY A 193 7.39 29.84 24.27
CA GLY A 193 8.71 29.26 24.10
C GLY A 193 8.81 27.85 24.67
N TYR A 194 9.76 27.10 24.11
CA TYR A 194 10.13 25.77 24.56
C TYR A 194 11.57 25.81 25.07
N THR A 195 11.85 25.09 26.15
CA THR A 195 13.20 24.90 26.68
C THR A 195 13.33 23.49 27.24
N VAL A 196 14.55 22.97 27.34
CA VAL A 196 14.85 21.66 27.90
C VAL A 196 15.72 21.86 29.13
N VAL A 197 15.21 21.48 30.29
CA VAL A 197 15.89 21.65 31.59
C VAL A 197 15.95 20.30 32.29
N ASP A 198 17.16 19.87 32.66
CA ASP A 198 17.41 18.59 33.35
C ASP A 198 16.74 17.39 32.64
N GLY A 199 16.76 17.38 31.31
CA GLY A 199 16.19 16.31 30.48
C GLY A 199 14.66 16.34 30.32
N ALA A 200 13.99 17.38 30.81
CA ALA A 200 12.54 17.56 30.67
C ALA A 200 12.18 18.79 29.84
N LEU A 201 11.12 18.66 29.02
CA LEU A 201 10.54 19.79 28.30
C LEU A 201 9.84 20.75 29.25
N GLN A 202 10.23 22.02 29.21
CA GLN A 202 9.57 23.14 29.85
C GLN A 202 8.95 24.06 28.79
N VAL A 203 7.67 24.33 28.94
CA VAL A 203 6.85 25.14 28.03
C VAL A 203 6.45 26.43 28.74
N SER A 204 6.83 27.57 28.16
CA SER A 204 6.48 28.89 28.69
C SER A 204 5.15 29.36 28.13
N LEU A 205 4.22 29.76 28.98
CA LEU A 205 2.89 30.30 28.63
C LEU A 205 2.81 31.81 28.94
N GLY A 206 3.88 32.55 28.66
CA GLY A 206 4.05 33.94 29.03
C GLY A 206 4.45 34.12 30.50
N GLY A 207 3.47 34.13 31.41
CA GLY A 207 3.69 34.42 32.84
C GLY A 207 3.99 33.20 33.71
N THR A 208 3.78 31.99 33.18
CA THR A 208 3.97 30.71 33.88
C THR A 208 4.74 29.73 33.01
N THR A 209 5.30 28.70 33.63
CA THR A 209 5.98 27.59 32.95
C THR A 209 5.31 26.29 33.37
N THR A 210 5.16 25.37 32.42
CA THR A 210 4.58 24.04 32.62
C THR A 210 5.42 22.98 31.91
N GLY A 211 5.10 21.71 32.09
CA GLY A 211 5.64 20.60 31.30
C GLY A 211 4.52 19.85 30.58
N LEU A 212 4.85 18.74 29.93
CA LEU A 212 3.84 17.79 29.44
C LEU A 212 3.11 17.13 30.61
N ALA A 213 1.83 16.80 30.45
CA ALA A 213 1.06 16.05 31.43
C ALA A 213 1.64 14.64 31.63
N ASP A 214 2.15 14.03 30.55
CA ASP A 214 3.04 12.86 30.60
C ASP A 214 4.44 13.25 30.11
N PRO A 215 5.42 13.41 31.02
CA PRO A 215 6.79 13.77 30.65
C PRO A 215 7.48 12.77 29.71
N ASN A 216 7.05 11.50 29.68
CA ASN A 216 7.67 10.47 28.83
C ASN A 216 7.34 10.67 27.34
N GLN A 217 6.43 11.58 27.02
CA GLN A 217 6.14 11.93 25.63
C GLN A 217 7.24 12.79 25.00
N PHE A 218 8.10 13.45 25.79
CA PHE A 218 9.26 14.15 25.28
C PHE A 218 10.38 13.16 24.97
N VAL A 219 10.80 13.12 23.70
CA VAL A 219 11.81 12.17 23.21
C VAL A 219 13.19 12.83 23.08
N GLY A 220 13.21 14.08 22.59
CA GLY A 220 14.46 14.78 22.34
C GLY A 220 14.25 16.14 21.68
N PHE A 221 15.35 16.80 21.35
CA PHE A 221 15.37 18.14 20.77
C PHE A 221 16.57 18.31 19.82
N ALA A 222 16.58 19.38 19.03
CA ALA A 222 17.78 19.84 18.31
C ALA A 222 18.07 21.31 18.65
N GLY A 223 19.32 21.74 18.43
CA GLY A 223 19.77 23.10 18.77
C GLY A 223 20.21 23.27 20.21
N ASP A 224 20.17 24.50 20.72
CA ASP A 224 20.47 24.81 22.13
C ASP A 224 19.30 24.37 23.01
N PRO A 225 19.49 23.63 24.11
CA PRO A 225 18.39 23.27 25.01
C PRO A 225 17.63 24.49 25.58
N HIS A 226 18.22 25.69 25.65
CA HIS A 226 17.55 26.91 26.12
C HIS A 226 16.82 27.67 25.00
N ASP A 227 17.03 27.30 23.74
CA ASP A 227 16.34 27.85 22.56
C ASP A 227 16.38 26.79 21.44
N PRO A 228 15.64 25.68 21.60
CA PRO A 228 15.73 24.54 20.70
C PRO A 228 15.14 24.90 19.33
N THR A 229 15.73 24.38 18.27
CA THR A 229 15.18 24.49 16.90
C THR A 229 14.10 23.45 16.65
N ASN A 230 14.10 22.37 17.43
CA ASN A 230 13.17 21.25 17.29
C ASN A 230 12.83 20.66 18.66
N VAL A 231 11.57 20.27 18.85
CA VAL A 231 11.12 19.48 20.00
C VAL A 231 10.38 18.26 19.48
N VAL A 232 10.91 17.07 19.79
CA VAL A 232 10.36 15.79 19.33
C VAL A 232 9.52 15.16 20.42
N LEU A 233 8.26 14.91 20.09
CA LEU A 233 7.26 14.28 20.94
C LEU A 233 6.88 12.91 20.39
N ARG A 234 6.31 12.04 21.25
CA ARG A 234 5.83 10.70 20.86
C ARG A 234 4.46 10.38 21.42
N LYS A 235 3.67 9.66 20.62
CA LYS A 235 2.39 9.05 21.00
C LYS A 235 2.19 7.76 20.20
N HIS A 236 1.78 6.69 20.89
CA HIS A 236 1.49 5.37 20.27
C HIS A 236 2.56 4.83 19.31
N GLY A 237 3.83 5.18 19.53
CA GLY A 237 4.94 4.75 18.65
C GLY A 237 5.29 5.73 17.52
N LEU A 238 4.42 6.69 17.21
CA LEU A 238 4.66 7.75 16.22
C LEU A 238 5.18 9.03 16.86
N HIS A 239 5.83 9.87 16.06
CA HIS A 239 6.48 11.09 16.51
C HIS A 239 5.92 12.35 15.88
N ALA A 240 5.95 13.45 16.62
CA ALA A 240 5.66 14.79 16.14
C ALA A 240 6.87 15.69 16.45
N ASP A 241 7.46 16.29 15.43
CA ASP A 241 8.62 17.18 15.53
C ASP A 241 8.16 18.64 15.34
N ILE A 242 8.11 19.38 16.44
CA ILE A 242 7.76 20.80 16.46
C ILE A 242 8.98 21.60 16.01
N ARG A 243 8.91 22.18 14.81
CA ARG A 243 9.98 23.02 14.25
C ARG A 243 9.82 24.46 14.73
N ILE A 244 10.89 25.01 15.30
CA ILE A 244 10.94 26.36 15.85
C ILE A 244 11.95 27.17 15.03
N ASP A 245 11.45 28.19 14.33
CA ASP A 245 12.26 29.12 13.55
C ASP A 245 11.58 30.49 13.52
N ARG A 246 12.09 31.43 14.33
CA ARG A 246 11.57 32.80 14.40
C ARG A 246 11.90 33.67 13.18
N SER A 247 12.65 33.13 12.21
CA SER A 247 12.93 33.79 10.93
C SER A 247 12.08 33.25 9.78
N ASP A 248 11.36 32.15 9.99
CA ASP A 248 10.43 31.59 9.03
C ASP A 248 9.19 32.47 8.86
N ASN A 249 8.56 32.41 7.67
CA ASN A 249 7.38 33.22 7.36
C ASN A 249 6.19 32.95 8.31
N ILE A 250 6.05 31.73 8.81
CA ILE A 250 5.02 31.36 9.79
C ILE A 250 5.55 31.63 11.20
N GLY A 251 6.77 31.16 11.51
CA GLY A 251 7.34 31.26 12.85
C GLY A 251 7.61 32.70 13.32
N THR A 252 7.75 33.67 12.41
CA THR A 252 7.89 35.09 12.78
C THR A 252 6.65 35.65 13.51
N ASP A 253 5.46 35.19 13.14
CA ASP A 253 4.18 35.65 13.71
C ASP A 253 3.65 34.74 14.84
N ASP A 254 4.28 33.57 15.06
CA ASP A 254 3.96 32.66 16.16
C ASP A 254 4.67 33.08 17.46
N ALA A 255 3.93 33.14 18.57
CA ALA A 255 4.46 33.63 19.85
C ALA A 255 5.60 32.76 20.42
N ALA A 256 5.66 31.47 20.06
CA ALA A 256 6.73 30.55 20.43
C ALA A 256 7.80 30.38 19.35
N GLY A 257 7.60 30.97 18.16
CA GLY A 257 8.47 30.78 17.00
C GLY A 257 8.18 29.50 16.22
N VAL A 258 7.05 28.83 16.43
CA VAL A 258 6.76 27.57 15.74
C VAL A 258 6.47 27.83 14.27
N ALA A 259 7.28 27.21 13.43
CA ALA A 259 7.19 27.31 11.98
C ALA A 259 6.38 26.15 11.38
N ASP A 260 6.39 24.98 12.03
CA ASP A 260 5.70 23.78 11.54
C ASP A 260 5.60 22.70 12.62
N ILE A 261 4.81 21.67 12.33
CA ILE A 261 4.79 20.39 13.05
C ILE A 261 4.96 19.29 12.01
N ASP A 262 6.14 18.67 11.96
CA ASP A 262 6.37 17.51 11.11
C ASP A 262 5.83 16.26 11.81
N LEU A 263 4.89 15.55 11.17
CA LEU A 263 4.43 14.26 11.66
C LEU A 263 5.24 13.13 11.06
N GLU A 264 5.49 12.12 11.87
CA GLU A 264 5.97 10.84 11.42
C GLU A 264 4.81 10.07 10.77
N SER A 265 4.81 9.98 9.43
CA SER A 265 3.62 9.70 8.61
C SER A 265 3.66 8.32 7.97
N ALA A 266 4.20 8.20 6.74
CA ALA A 266 4.30 6.92 6.05
C ALA A 266 5.39 6.05 6.72
N VAL A 267 4.99 5.22 7.69
CA VAL A 267 5.90 4.24 8.35
C VAL A 267 6.52 3.30 7.32
N SER A 268 5.75 2.97 6.29
CA SER A 268 6.16 2.11 5.20
C SER A 268 5.61 2.58 3.87
N SER A 269 6.24 2.15 2.78
CA SER A 269 5.79 2.42 1.41
C SER A 269 5.97 1.18 0.54
N ILE A 270 4.95 0.82 -0.22
CA ILE A 270 4.99 -0.23 -1.23
C ILE A 270 5.37 0.44 -2.56
N MET A 271 6.55 0.07 -3.03
CA MET A 271 7.08 0.40 -4.35
C MET A 271 6.56 -0.62 -5.34
N ASP A 272 5.67 -0.20 -6.23
CA ASP A 272 4.80 -1.11 -6.95
C ASP A 272 5.28 -1.42 -8.37
N CYS A 273 5.38 -2.71 -8.70
CA CYS A 273 5.65 -3.22 -10.05
C CYS A 273 4.40 -3.79 -10.74
N GLU A 274 3.22 -3.71 -10.10
CA GLU A 274 2.01 -4.39 -10.55
C GLU A 274 0.89 -3.40 -10.94
N ASP A 275 -0.19 -3.26 -10.16
CA ASP A 275 -1.41 -2.62 -10.67
C ASP A 275 -1.30 -1.13 -11.00
N SER A 276 -0.34 -0.42 -10.40
CA SER A 276 -0.18 1.01 -10.61
C SER A 276 0.82 1.39 -11.70
N VAL A 277 1.47 0.41 -12.36
CA VAL A 277 2.42 0.66 -13.45
C VAL A 277 1.88 0.18 -14.80
N SER A 278 2.45 0.70 -15.89
CA SER A 278 2.27 0.14 -17.23
C SER A 278 3.63 -0.35 -17.73
N ALA A 279 3.93 -1.63 -17.50
CA ALA A 279 5.20 -2.23 -17.90
C ALA A 279 4.96 -3.51 -18.70
N VAL A 280 5.07 -3.41 -20.02
CA VAL A 280 4.63 -4.48 -20.94
C VAL A 280 5.75 -5.13 -21.74
N ASP A 281 6.96 -4.56 -21.72
CA ASP A 281 8.12 -5.10 -22.40
C ASP A 281 9.42 -4.90 -21.59
N ALA A 282 10.55 -5.37 -22.15
CA ALA A 282 11.85 -5.29 -21.49
C ALA A 282 12.31 -3.86 -21.18
N ASP A 283 11.99 -2.87 -22.02
CA ASP A 283 12.40 -1.48 -21.81
C ASP A 283 11.66 -0.91 -20.59
N ASP A 284 10.35 -1.17 -20.49
CA ASP A 284 9.55 -0.74 -19.33
C ASP A 284 10.00 -1.43 -18.03
N LYS A 285 10.22 -2.75 -18.09
CA LYS A 285 10.69 -3.53 -16.93
C LYS A 285 12.04 -3.01 -16.42
N VAL A 286 12.96 -2.62 -17.31
CA VAL A 286 14.24 -2.02 -16.92
C VAL A 286 14.05 -0.67 -16.23
N VAL A 287 13.07 0.15 -16.63
CA VAL A 287 12.75 1.41 -15.91
C VAL A 287 12.29 1.11 -14.49
N VAL A 288 11.34 0.19 -14.33
CA VAL A 288 10.82 -0.24 -13.01
C VAL A 288 11.94 -0.78 -12.13
N TYR A 289 12.74 -1.72 -12.64
CA TYR A 289 13.86 -2.32 -11.91
C TYR A 289 14.97 -1.31 -11.60
N GLY A 290 15.26 -0.40 -12.52
CA GLY A 290 16.25 0.65 -12.34
C GLY A 290 15.88 1.61 -11.21
N ASN A 291 14.61 2.00 -11.12
CA ASN A 291 14.13 2.84 -10.03
C ASN A 291 14.19 2.13 -8.67
N TRP A 292 13.81 0.84 -8.60
CA TRP A 292 13.97 0.05 -7.38
C TRP A 292 15.43 -0.12 -6.95
N LEU A 293 16.32 -0.44 -7.90
CA LEU A 293 17.76 -0.53 -7.65
C LEU A 293 18.33 0.81 -7.15
N GLY A 294 17.93 1.93 -7.76
CA GLY A 294 18.36 3.26 -7.35
C GLY A 294 17.92 3.63 -5.93
N LEU A 295 16.75 3.15 -5.49
CA LEU A 295 16.31 3.29 -4.09
C LEU A 295 17.18 2.45 -3.15
N MET A 296 17.49 1.20 -3.52
CA MET A 296 18.29 0.28 -2.69
C MET A 296 19.77 0.65 -2.63
N LYS A 297 20.31 1.29 -3.67
CA LYS A 297 21.66 1.90 -3.66
C LYS A 297 21.66 3.32 -3.11
N GLY A 298 20.48 3.93 -3.00
CA GLY A 298 20.29 5.28 -2.45
C GLY A 298 20.79 6.39 -3.37
N ASP A 299 20.98 6.10 -4.66
CA ASP A 299 21.49 7.02 -5.68
C ASP A 299 20.40 7.47 -6.68
N LEU A 300 19.14 7.07 -6.49
CA LEU A 300 18.01 7.53 -7.30
C LEU A 300 17.90 9.07 -7.28
N VAL A 301 17.83 9.67 -8.47
CA VAL A 301 17.64 11.10 -8.67
C VAL A 301 16.51 11.33 -9.66
N SER A 302 15.63 12.28 -9.36
CA SER A 302 14.66 12.79 -10.32
C SER A 302 14.84 14.29 -10.52
N THR A 303 14.90 14.73 -11.77
CA THR A 303 15.05 16.14 -12.17
C THR A 303 13.75 16.63 -12.80
N PHE A 304 13.24 17.79 -12.35
CA PHE A 304 12.01 18.39 -12.88
C PHE A 304 12.06 19.92 -12.85
N GLN A 305 11.25 20.59 -13.67
CA GLN A 305 11.14 22.05 -13.68
C GLN A 305 10.07 22.52 -12.69
N LYS A 306 10.38 23.59 -11.93
CA LYS A 306 9.41 24.34 -11.12
C LYS A 306 9.56 25.83 -11.44
N GLY A 307 8.69 26.33 -12.32
CA GLY A 307 8.90 27.64 -12.95
C GLY A 307 10.16 27.62 -13.82
N ASP A 308 11.01 28.64 -13.69
CA ASP A 308 12.28 28.75 -14.44
C ASP A 308 13.46 28.01 -13.77
N LYS A 309 13.22 27.24 -12.70
CA LYS A 309 14.26 26.53 -11.94
C LYS A 309 14.19 25.03 -12.15
N THR A 310 15.35 24.44 -12.44
CA THR A 310 15.55 22.99 -12.41
C THR A 310 15.73 22.54 -10.96
N MET A 311 14.90 21.61 -10.51
CA MET A 311 14.93 21.02 -9.19
C MET A 311 15.44 19.58 -9.30
N GLU A 312 16.30 19.17 -8.37
CA GLU A 312 16.65 17.77 -8.15
C GLU A 312 15.99 17.26 -6.88
N ARG A 313 15.56 16.00 -6.92
CA ARG A 313 15.05 15.26 -5.75
C ARG A 313 15.87 14.00 -5.55
N ARG A 314 16.19 13.72 -4.28
CA ARG A 314 16.98 12.60 -3.79
C ARG A 314 16.37 12.08 -2.49
N LEU A 315 16.83 10.93 -2.01
CA LEU A 315 16.47 10.42 -0.69
C LEU A 315 16.94 11.37 0.42
N ASN A 316 16.09 11.57 1.42
CA ASN A 316 16.42 12.33 2.62
C ASN A 316 17.39 11.54 3.52
N GLY A 317 18.29 12.23 4.19
CA GLY A 317 19.11 11.64 5.26
C GLY A 317 18.29 11.34 6.52
N ASP A 318 18.87 10.58 7.45
CA ASP A 318 18.29 10.38 8.79
C ASP A 318 18.26 11.69 9.58
N ARG A 319 17.28 11.82 10.48
CA ARG A 319 17.12 13.00 11.35
C ARG A 319 17.89 12.75 12.65
N VAL A 320 18.70 13.73 13.06
CA VAL A 320 19.58 13.62 14.23
C VAL A 320 19.17 14.63 15.29
N TYR A 321 19.01 14.15 16.53
CA TYR A 321 18.59 14.91 17.70
C TYR A 321 19.45 14.58 18.91
N THR A 322 19.30 15.39 19.96
CA THR A 322 19.73 15.04 21.32
C THR A 322 18.51 14.46 22.06
N ALA A 323 18.63 13.23 22.55
CA ALA A 323 17.60 12.57 23.36
C ALA A 323 17.39 13.30 24.70
N ALA A 324 16.27 13.01 25.36
CA ALA A 324 15.96 13.55 26.69
C ALA A 324 17.04 13.25 27.75
N ASP A 325 17.77 12.14 27.61
CA ASP A 325 18.89 11.76 28.49
C ASP A 325 20.25 12.36 28.09
N GLY A 326 20.28 13.17 27.02
CA GLY A 326 21.48 13.81 26.49
C GLY A 326 22.29 12.97 25.49
N THR A 327 21.86 11.75 25.16
CA THR A 327 22.51 10.92 24.14
C THR A 327 22.10 11.32 22.72
N GLU A 328 22.84 10.83 21.71
CA GLU A 328 22.47 11.03 20.31
C GLU A 328 21.26 10.15 19.96
N LEU A 329 20.24 10.77 19.37
CA LEU A 329 19.06 10.11 18.85
C LEU A 329 19.03 10.24 17.32
N VAL A 330 19.12 9.11 16.63
CA VAL A 330 19.00 9.02 15.17
C VAL A 330 17.65 8.41 14.81
N MET A 331 16.85 9.13 14.04
CA MET A 331 15.55 8.70 13.56
C MET A 331 15.59 8.49 12.06
N GLN A 332 14.93 7.43 11.57
CA GLN A 332 14.86 7.16 10.15
C GLN A 332 14.23 8.34 9.40
N GLY A 333 14.93 8.84 8.39
CA GLY A 333 14.43 9.93 7.54
C GLY A 333 13.49 9.48 6.42
N ARG A 334 13.35 8.17 6.23
CA ARG A 334 12.69 7.54 5.07
C ARG A 334 11.73 6.44 5.51
N ALA A 335 10.75 6.13 4.66
CA ALA A 335 9.79 5.07 4.91
C ALA A 335 10.47 3.71 4.76
N CYS A 336 10.04 2.70 5.53
CA CYS A 336 10.45 1.33 5.29
C CYS A 336 9.83 0.87 3.95
N MET A 337 10.66 0.61 2.94
CA MET A 337 10.22 0.29 1.60
C MET A 337 10.00 -1.23 1.45
N LEU A 338 8.83 -1.57 0.94
CA LEU A 338 8.47 -2.89 0.41
C LEU A 338 8.42 -2.79 -1.12
N VAL A 339 8.59 -3.90 -1.82
CA VAL A 339 8.37 -3.99 -3.28
C VAL A 339 7.22 -4.93 -3.58
N ARG A 340 6.24 -4.51 -4.37
CA ARG A 340 5.15 -5.39 -4.84
C ARG A 340 5.54 -5.96 -6.19
N ASN A 341 5.85 -7.27 -6.22
CA ASN A 341 6.06 -7.99 -7.48
C ASN A 341 4.72 -8.32 -8.12
N VAL A 342 4.73 -8.72 -9.38
CA VAL A 342 3.50 -9.19 -10.05
C VAL A 342 3.02 -10.57 -9.57
N GLY A 343 1.73 -10.83 -9.78
CA GLY A 343 1.09 -12.12 -9.48
C GLY A 343 1.50 -13.26 -10.42
N HIS A 344 0.99 -14.46 -10.16
CA HIS A 344 1.39 -15.69 -10.85
C HIS A 344 1.03 -15.78 -12.34
N HIS A 345 0.07 -14.98 -12.79
CA HIS A 345 -0.58 -15.13 -14.10
C HIS A 345 0.14 -14.39 -15.24
N LEU A 346 1.01 -13.42 -14.93
CA LEU A 346 1.71 -12.64 -15.96
C LEU A 346 2.93 -13.38 -16.52
N THR A 347 3.10 -13.28 -17.83
CA THR A 347 4.29 -13.72 -18.57
C THR A 347 4.92 -12.53 -19.27
N THR A 348 6.25 -12.56 -19.43
CA THR A 348 7.01 -11.51 -20.10
C THR A 348 7.93 -12.10 -21.15
N ASP A 349 8.03 -11.44 -22.31
CA ASP A 349 8.97 -11.78 -23.38
C ASP A 349 10.33 -11.07 -23.22
N ALA A 350 10.52 -10.31 -22.13
CA ALA A 350 11.83 -9.75 -21.76
C ALA A 350 12.90 -10.85 -21.57
N VAL A 351 12.44 -12.04 -21.21
CA VAL A 351 13.21 -13.29 -21.27
C VAL A 351 12.28 -14.36 -21.83
N THR A 352 12.76 -15.15 -22.79
CA THR A 352 12.09 -16.37 -23.21
C THR A 352 12.95 -17.59 -22.89
N MET A 353 12.32 -18.74 -22.66
CA MET A 353 13.00 -20.01 -22.45
C MET A 353 12.48 -21.03 -23.46
N ASN A 354 13.35 -21.52 -24.35
CA ASN A 354 12.96 -22.35 -25.50
C ASN A 354 11.93 -21.65 -26.42
N GLY A 355 12.00 -20.33 -26.55
CA GLY A 355 11.12 -19.52 -27.41
C GLY A 355 9.77 -19.12 -26.80
N GLU A 356 9.48 -19.53 -25.56
CA GLU A 356 8.25 -19.16 -24.85
C GLU A 356 8.54 -18.09 -23.78
N PRO A 357 7.71 -17.04 -23.64
CA PRO A 357 7.77 -16.08 -22.55
C PRO A 357 7.79 -16.76 -21.17
N ILE A 358 8.61 -16.25 -20.25
CA ILE A 358 8.68 -16.79 -18.89
C ILE A 358 7.62 -16.16 -17.99
N PHE A 359 7.31 -16.79 -16.86
CA PHE A 359 6.49 -16.16 -15.82
C PHE A 359 7.21 -14.98 -15.18
N GLU A 360 6.60 -13.81 -15.27
CA GLU A 360 7.19 -12.54 -14.85
C GLU A 360 7.43 -12.50 -13.34
N THR A 361 6.56 -13.13 -12.54
CA THR A 361 6.70 -13.21 -11.07
C THR A 361 8.02 -13.86 -10.61
N ILE A 362 8.61 -14.73 -11.44
CA ILE A 362 9.91 -15.37 -11.17
C ILE A 362 11.04 -14.38 -11.48
N LEU A 363 10.97 -13.69 -12.63
CA LEU A 363 11.94 -12.66 -13.00
C LEU A 363 11.95 -11.52 -11.98
N ASP A 364 10.77 -11.01 -11.62
CA ASP A 364 10.59 -9.99 -10.60
C ASP A 364 11.24 -10.40 -9.28
N CYS A 365 11.01 -11.63 -8.82
CA CYS A 365 11.56 -12.11 -7.56
C CYS A 365 13.10 -12.12 -7.59
N PHE A 366 13.71 -12.55 -8.69
CA PHE A 366 15.17 -12.52 -8.86
C PHE A 366 15.73 -11.09 -8.87
N VAL A 367 15.20 -10.23 -9.73
CA VAL A 367 15.73 -8.87 -9.92
C VAL A 367 15.52 -8.02 -8.68
N THR A 368 14.31 -8.03 -8.11
CA THR A 368 13.99 -7.19 -6.95
C THR A 368 14.69 -7.66 -5.67
N SER A 369 14.91 -8.98 -5.50
CA SER A 369 15.68 -9.52 -4.39
C SER A 369 17.17 -9.19 -4.51
N LEU A 370 17.75 -9.27 -5.71
CA LEU A 370 19.14 -8.91 -5.92
C LEU A 370 19.35 -7.40 -5.70
N ALA A 371 18.43 -6.56 -6.18
CA ALA A 371 18.43 -5.13 -5.88
C ALA A 371 18.34 -4.88 -4.36
N GLY A 372 17.42 -5.56 -3.66
CA GLY A 372 17.31 -5.50 -2.19
C GLY A 372 18.58 -5.97 -1.46
N LYS A 373 19.35 -6.90 -2.03
CA LYS A 373 20.62 -7.34 -1.46
C LYS A 373 21.65 -6.20 -1.38
N HIS A 374 21.61 -5.18 -2.25
CA HIS A 374 22.51 -4.04 -2.14
C HIS A 374 22.33 -3.26 -0.84
N ASP A 375 21.09 -3.13 -0.36
CA ASP A 375 20.79 -2.55 0.96
C ASP A 375 21.47 -3.38 2.07
N LEU A 376 21.28 -4.71 2.02
CA LEU A 376 21.81 -5.63 3.03
C LEU A 376 23.35 -5.70 3.05
N LEU A 377 23.99 -5.52 1.89
CA LEU A 377 25.45 -5.47 1.76
C LEU A 377 26.03 -4.12 2.20
N GLY A 378 25.20 -3.10 2.41
CA GLY A 378 25.66 -1.75 2.73
C GLY A 378 26.27 -1.03 1.53
N ASN A 379 25.82 -1.34 0.31
CA ASN A 379 26.22 -0.66 -0.93
C ASN A 379 25.54 0.70 -1.11
N SER A 380 24.85 1.21 -0.08
CA SER A 380 24.18 2.50 -0.04
C SER A 380 24.66 3.33 1.15
N SER A 381 24.59 4.66 1.02
CA SER A 381 24.75 5.58 2.16
C SER A 381 23.56 5.56 3.12
N PHE A 382 22.44 4.97 2.71
CA PHE A 382 21.23 4.82 3.52
C PHE A 382 20.97 3.34 3.76
N ARG A 383 20.15 3.03 4.76
CA ARG A 383 19.64 1.67 4.95
C ARG A 383 18.12 1.69 4.88
N ASN A 384 17.55 0.72 4.19
CA ASN A 384 16.13 0.41 4.23
C ASN A 384 15.84 -0.52 5.41
N SER A 385 16.42 -1.73 5.42
CA SER A 385 16.29 -2.66 6.54
C SER A 385 17.45 -2.53 7.54
N ARG A 386 17.12 -2.53 8.84
CA ARG A 386 18.11 -2.64 9.93
C ARG A 386 18.16 -4.03 10.54
N THR A 387 17.24 -4.91 10.13
CA THR A 387 17.13 -6.27 10.64
C THR A 387 17.60 -7.32 9.64
N GLY A 388 17.99 -6.94 8.42
CA GLY A 388 18.55 -7.85 7.42
C GLY A 388 17.49 -8.56 6.56
N SER A 389 16.36 -7.89 6.30
CA SER A 389 15.22 -8.45 5.58
C SER A 389 14.88 -7.66 4.32
N ILE A 390 14.34 -8.34 3.32
CA ILE A 390 13.79 -7.73 2.11
C ILE A 390 12.28 -8.02 2.09
N TYR A 391 11.47 -6.99 1.92
CA TYR A 391 10.01 -7.09 2.03
C TYR A 391 9.36 -7.10 0.66
N ILE A 392 8.76 -8.23 0.29
CA ILE A 392 8.10 -8.42 -1.00
C ILE A 392 6.60 -8.65 -0.77
N VAL A 393 5.76 -7.80 -1.36
CA VAL A 393 4.32 -8.02 -1.42
C VAL A 393 4.03 -8.94 -2.62
N LYS A 394 3.27 -10.02 -2.36
CA LYS A 394 2.79 -10.96 -3.37
C LYS A 394 1.28 -10.81 -3.55
N PRO A 395 0.85 -10.25 -4.70
CA PRO A 395 -0.56 -10.03 -5.01
C PRO A 395 -1.20 -11.24 -5.68
N LYS A 396 -2.54 -11.22 -5.76
CA LYS A 396 -3.39 -12.06 -6.61
C LYS A 396 -3.11 -13.57 -6.50
N MET A 397 -2.77 -14.03 -5.29
CA MET A 397 -2.65 -15.45 -4.97
C MET A 397 -4.04 -16.00 -4.62
N HIS A 398 -4.36 -17.19 -5.10
CA HIS A 398 -5.61 -17.89 -4.81
C HIS A 398 -5.31 -19.14 -3.99
N GLY A 399 -5.57 -19.12 -2.68
CA GLY A 399 -5.46 -20.29 -1.81
C GLY A 399 -4.06 -20.56 -1.26
N ALA A 400 -3.96 -21.55 -0.37
CA ALA A 400 -2.73 -21.83 0.37
C ALA A 400 -1.65 -22.50 -0.49
N ASP A 401 -2.04 -23.26 -1.51
CA ASP A 401 -1.13 -23.92 -2.46
C ASP A 401 -0.27 -22.92 -3.25
N GLU A 402 -0.86 -21.80 -3.66
CA GLU A 402 -0.13 -20.72 -4.33
C GLU A 402 0.81 -19.98 -3.38
N VAL A 403 0.40 -19.77 -2.12
CA VAL A 403 1.29 -19.20 -1.09
C VAL A 403 2.47 -20.14 -0.84
N ALA A 404 2.23 -21.45 -0.75
CA ALA A 404 3.28 -22.45 -0.59
C ALA A 404 4.27 -22.43 -1.77
N TRP A 405 3.78 -22.27 -3.01
CA TRP A 405 4.62 -22.11 -4.19
C TRP A 405 5.47 -20.84 -4.11
N ALA A 406 4.89 -19.71 -3.67
CA ALA A 406 5.62 -18.46 -3.50
C ALA A 406 6.70 -18.53 -2.40
N VAL A 407 6.42 -19.26 -1.30
CA VAL A 407 7.41 -19.54 -0.25
C VAL A 407 8.57 -20.38 -0.77
N GLU A 408 8.29 -21.39 -1.60
CA GLU A 408 9.34 -22.18 -2.26
C GLU A 408 10.18 -21.34 -3.22
N LEU A 409 9.52 -20.49 -4.04
CA LEU A 409 10.22 -19.54 -4.91
C LEU A 409 11.19 -18.67 -4.10
N PHE A 410 10.74 -18.08 -2.99
CA PHE A 410 11.60 -17.26 -2.14
C PHE A 410 12.80 -18.04 -1.61
N GLY A 411 12.60 -19.27 -1.11
CA GLY A 411 13.71 -20.11 -0.64
C GLY A 411 14.73 -20.43 -1.74
N ARG A 412 14.27 -20.63 -2.98
CA ARG A 412 15.14 -20.89 -4.13
C ARG A 412 15.92 -19.64 -4.56
N VAL A 413 15.25 -18.48 -4.60
CA VAL A 413 15.91 -17.20 -4.90
C VAL A 413 16.93 -16.85 -3.82
N GLU A 414 16.62 -17.08 -2.54
CA GLU A 414 17.59 -16.89 -1.45
C GLU A 414 18.84 -17.74 -1.65
N ALA A 415 18.67 -19.04 -1.92
CA ALA A 415 19.78 -19.95 -2.16
C ALA A 415 20.60 -19.54 -3.39
N ALA A 416 19.93 -19.17 -4.48
CA ALA A 416 20.55 -18.70 -5.72
C ALA A 416 21.36 -17.41 -5.51
N LEU A 417 20.83 -16.48 -4.70
CA LEU A 417 21.45 -15.18 -4.49
C LEU A 417 22.40 -15.15 -3.27
N GLY A 418 22.62 -16.28 -2.60
CA GLY A 418 23.45 -16.38 -1.40
C GLY A 418 22.91 -15.59 -0.21
N LEU A 419 21.59 -15.43 -0.11
CA LEU A 419 20.90 -14.84 1.04
C LEU A 419 20.65 -15.94 2.10
N ALA A 420 20.54 -15.52 3.36
CA ALA A 420 20.16 -16.45 4.41
C ALA A 420 18.71 -16.92 4.22
N PRO A 421 18.35 -18.14 4.67
CA PRO A 421 16.97 -18.58 4.66
C PRO A 421 16.06 -17.59 5.38
N ASN A 422 14.88 -17.34 4.80
CA ASN A 422 13.88 -16.40 5.29
C ASN A 422 14.33 -14.93 5.31
N THR A 423 15.35 -14.51 4.56
CA THR A 423 15.65 -13.09 4.31
C THR A 423 14.52 -12.39 3.53
N LEU A 424 13.92 -13.08 2.55
CA LEU A 424 12.79 -12.59 1.78
C LEU A 424 11.49 -12.79 2.57
N LYS A 425 10.88 -11.68 2.97
CA LYS A 425 9.63 -11.61 3.71
C LYS A 425 8.46 -11.42 2.76
N MET A 426 7.32 -11.99 3.12
CA MET A 426 6.13 -11.98 2.29
C MET A 426 5.03 -11.11 2.90
N GLY A 427 4.59 -10.13 2.14
CA GLY A 427 3.30 -9.53 2.31
C GLY A 427 2.27 -10.27 1.49
N ILE A 428 1.25 -10.84 2.13
CA ILE A 428 0.17 -11.57 1.47
C ILE A 428 -0.97 -10.59 1.21
N MET A 429 -1.34 -10.40 -0.05
CA MET A 429 -2.60 -9.74 -0.36
C MET A 429 -3.74 -10.74 -0.19
N ASP A 430 -4.65 -10.45 0.74
CA ASP A 430 -5.93 -11.14 0.85
C ASP A 430 -6.90 -10.42 -0.08
N GLU A 431 -6.81 -10.71 -1.37
CA GLU A 431 -7.55 -9.99 -2.42
C GLU A 431 -8.23 -10.90 -3.45
N GLU A 432 -8.24 -12.21 -3.19
CA GLU A 432 -8.92 -13.21 -4.01
C GLU A 432 -9.73 -14.11 -3.07
N ARG A 433 -10.96 -14.46 -3.46
CA ARG A 433 -11.93 -15.15 -2.62
C ARG A 433 -11.43 -16.48 -2.09
N ARG A 434 -10.71 -17.25 -2.92
CA ARG A 434 -10.10 -18.52 -2.48
C ARG A 434 -9.03 -18.32 -1.41
N THR A 435 -8.33 -17.19 -1.39
CA THR A 435 -7.41 -16.84 -0.29
C THR A 435 -8.18 -16.41 0.94
N SER A 436 -9.19 -15.54 0.82
CA SER A 436 -9.99 -15.09 1.97
C SER A 436 -10.64 -16.24 2.73
N LEU A 437 -11.16 -17.24 2.01
CA LEU A 437 -11.79 -18.43 2.61
C LEU A 437 -10.78 -19.36 3.29
N ASN A 438 -9.53 -19.34 2.87
CA ASN A 438 -8.47 -20.22 3.34
C ASN A 438 -7.31 -19.45 3.99
N LEU A 439 -7.57 -18.24 4.50
CA LEU A 439 -6.53 -17.28 4.92
C LEU A 439 -5.63 -17.85 6.03
N ALA A 440 -6.21 -18.61 6.96
CA ALA A 440 -5.43 -19.27 8.02
C ALA A 440 -4.42 -20.27 7.43
N ALA A 441 -4.83 -21.07 6.43
CA ALA A 441 -3.94 -22.01 5.74
C ALA A 441 -2.87 -21.27 4.93
N ALA A 442 -3.24 -20.20 4.23
CA ALA A 442 -2.30 -19.32 3.52
C ALA A 442 -1.22 -18.75 4.46
N ILE A 443 -1.61 -18.25 5.63
CA ILE A 443 -0.68 -17.74 6.64
C ILE A 443 0.24 -18.86 7.17
N ASP A 444 -0.29 -20.08 7.40
CA ASP A 444 0.53 -21.20 7.89
C ASP A 444 1.64 -21.59 6.89
N GLN A 445 1.35 -21.60 5.59
CA GLN A 445 2.35 -21.87 4.55
C GLN A 445 3.52 -20.87 4.60
N ALA A 446 3.22 -19.60 4.89
CA ALA A 446 4.20 -18.52 4.98
C ALA A 446 4.60 -18.15 6.41
N ARG A 447 4.35 -18.99 7.43
CA ARG A 447 4.46 -18.59 8.85
C ARG A 447 5.82 -18.04 9.29
N GLU A 448 6.91 -18.36 8.59
CA GLU A 448 8.27 -17.87 8.88
C GLU A 448 8.65 -16.60 8.10
N ARG A 449 7.80 -16.20 7.14
CA ARG A 449 8.05 -15.13 6.17
C ARG A 449 7.00 -14.03 6.21
N VAL A 450 5.78 -14.35 6.65
CA VAL A 450 4.64 -13.41 6.65
C VAL A 450 4.93 -12.21 7.52
N VAL A 451 4.84 -11.03 6.92
CA VAL A 451 5.05 -9.72 7.57
C VAL A 451 3.87 -8.78 7.40
N PHE A 452 2.88 -9.19 6.60
CA PHE A 452 1.76 -8.37 6.21
C PHE A 452 0.65 -9.27 5.66
N ILE A 453 -0.59 -9.05 6.10
CA ILE A 453 -1.80 -9.42 5.39
C ILE A 453 -2.59 -8.14 5.13
N ASN A 454 -3.23 -8.00 3.97
CA ASN A 454 -4.00 -6.79 3.67
C ASN A 454 -5.21 -7.09 2.82
N THR A 455 -6.31 -6.43 3.17
CA THR A 455 -7.54 -6.48 2.41
C THR A 455 -7.47 -5.59 1.16
N GLY A 456 -7.02 -6.19 0.04
CA GLY A 456 -7.09 -5.62 -1.30
C GLY A 456 -8.52 -5.62 -1.84
N PHE A 457 -9.42 -4.88 -1.19
CA PHE A 457 -10.87 -5.02 -1.39
C PHE A 457 -11.35 -4.76 -2.83
N LEU A 458 -10.59 -3.99 -3.62
CA LEU A 458 -10.94 -3.68 -5.01
C LEU A 458 -10.82 -4.93 -5.88
N ASP A 459 -9.65 -5.56 -5.90
CA ASP A 459 -9.44 -6.84 -6.60
C ASP A 459 -10.38 -7.92 -6.07
N ARG A 460 -10.54 -7.98 -4.74
CA ARG A 460 -11.45 -8.92 -4.09
C ARG A 460 -12.88 -8.79 -4.56
N THR A 461 -13.34 -7.57 -4.84
CA THR A 461 -14.68 -7.30 -5.41
C THR A 461 -14.76 -7.75 -6.85
N GLY A 462 -13.71 -7.50 -7.65
CA GLY A 462 -13.59 -8.04 -9.00
C GLY A 462 -13.65 -9.57 -9.04
N ASP A 463 -12.98 -10.24 -8.10
CA ASP A 463 -13.00 -11.70 -7.95
C ASP A 463 -14.35 -12.24 -7.45
N GLU A 464 -15.06 -11.52 -6.57
CA GLU A 464 -16.42 -11.93 -6.16
C GLU A 464 -17.37 -11.90 -7.37
N ILE A 465 -17.31 -10.85 -8.20
CA ILE A 465 -18.16 -10.75 -9.40
C ILE A 465 -17.80 -11.86 -10.39
N HIS A 466 -16.52 -12.15 -10.58
CA HIS A 466 -16.07 -13.20 -11.51
C HIS A 466 -16.45 -14.60 -11.02
N THR A 467 -16.15 -14.91 -9.75
CA THR A 467 -16.41 -16.22 -9.16
C THR A 467 -17.90 -16.57 -9.23
N ASP A 468 -18.76 -15.60 -8.92
CA ASP A 468 -20.20 -15.80 -8.87
C ASP A 468 -20.92 -15.27 -10.14
N MET A 469 -20.20 -15.13 -11.26
CA MET A 469 -20.70 -14.56 -12.52
C MET A 469 -22.02 -15.21 -12.97
N GLU A 470 -22.15 -16.52 -12.83
CA GLU A 470 -23.31 -17.31 -13.26
C GLU A 470 -24.51 -17.26 -12.30
N ALA A 471 -24.35 -16.71 -11.09
CA ALA A 471 -25.39 -16.73 -10.06
C ALA A 471 -26.57 -15.78 -10.38
N GLY A 472 -26.30 -14.65 -11.02
CA GLY A 472 -27.29 -13.62 -11.35
C GLY A 472 -26.68 -12.23 -11.52
N PRO A 473 -27.52 -11.21 -11.79
CA PRO A 473 -27.07 -9.83 -11.86
C PRO A 473 -26.60 -9.37 -10.47
N MET A 474 -25.38 -8.83 -10.40
CA MET A 474 -24.79 -8.28 -9.18
C MET A 474 -25.43 -6.93 -8.84
N LEU A 475 -25.42 -6.58 -7.55
CA LEU A 475 -25.81 -5.24 -7.10
C LEU A 475 -24.91 -4.14 -7.70
N LYS A 476 -25.32 -2.87 -7.58
CA LYS A 476 -24.56 -1.71 -8.12
C LYS A 476 -23.18 -1.59 -7.46
N LYS A 477 -22.17 -1.10 -8.19
CA LYS A 477 -20.78 -0.98 -7.70
C LYS A 477 -20.71 -0.24 -6.36
N GLY A 478 -21.44 0.87 -6.22
CA GLY A 478 -21.45 1.68 -4.99
C GLY A 478 -22.10 1.01 -3.78
N ASP A 479 -22.96 0.01 -4.00
CA ASP A 479 -23.70 -0.69 -2.95
C ASP A 479 -22.88 -1.87 -2.36
N MET A 480 -21.82 -2.33 -3.05
CA MET A 480 -20.91 -3.40 -2.58
C MET A 480 -20.32 -3.12 -1.21
N LYS A 481 -20.08 -1.83 -0.87
CA LYS A 481 -19.53 -1.43 0.44
C LYS A 481 -20.38 -1.87 1.64
N GLY A 482 -21.68 -2.11 1.42
CA GLY A 482 -22.62 -2.57 2.45
C GLY A 482 -22.92 -4.07 2.40
N ALA A 483 -22.33 -4.81 1.47
CA ALA A 483 -22.62 -6.23 1.28
C ALA A 483 -22.09 -7.08 2.44
N THR A 484 -22.85 -8.11 2.82
CA THR A 484 -22.52 -9.02 3.94
C THR A 484 -21.14 -9.64 3.78
N TRP A 485 -20.79 -10.12 2.58
CA TRP A 485 -19.51 -10.77 2.31
C TRP A 485 -18.34 -9.82 2.54
N LEU A 486 -18.45 -8.55 2.13
CA LEU A 486 -17.37 -7.58 2.21
C LEU A 486 -17.08 -7.19 3.66
N LEU A 487 -18.14 -6.94 4.44
CA LEU A 487 -18.02 -6.69 5.88
C LEU A 487 -17.44 -7.91 6.60
N ALA A 488 -17.83 -9.12 6.20
CA ALA A 488 -17.31 -10.35 6.77
C ALA A 488 -15.83 -10.56 6.43
N TYR A 489 -15.44 -10.27 5.19
CA TYR A 489 -14.06 -10.35 4.69
C TYR A 489 -13.13 -9.38 5.44
N GLU A 490 -13.54 -8.13 5.57
CA GLU A 490 -12.74 -7.11 6.27
C GLU A 490 -12.50 -7.45 7.74
N ASP A 491 -13.50 -8.05 8.40
CA ASP A 491 -13.40 -8.49 9.78
C ASP A 491 -12.60 -9.81 9.91
N SER A 492 -12.82 -10.76 9.01
CA SER A 492 -12.15 -12.08 9.01
C SER A 492 -10.64 -11.95 8.83
N ASN A 493 -10.18 -11.01 8.00
CA ASN A 493 -8.76 -10.73 7.83
C ASN A 493 -8.09 -10.36 9.15
N VAL A 494 -8.68 -9.40 9.88
CA VAL A 494 -8.19 -8.97 11.21
C VAL A 494 -8.26 -10.12 12.21
N ASP A 495 -9.39 -10.81 12.29
CA ASP A 495 -9.59 -11.91 13.25
C ASP A 495 -8.58 -13.03 13.04
N THR A 496 -8.31 -13.38 11.78
CA THR A 496 -7.36 -14.44 11.40
C THR A 496 -5.92 -14.01 11.69
N GLY A 497 -5.52 -12.78 11.35
CA GLY A 497 -4.18 -12.27 11.65
C GLY A 497 -3.90 -12.20 13.16
N LEU A 498 -4.86 -11.75 13.95
CA LEU A 498 -4.74 -11.74 15.41
C LEU A 498 -4.68 -13.16 15.99
N ALA A 499 -5.52 -14.07 15.52
CA ALA A 499 -5.49 -15.47 15.92
C ALA A 499 -4.15 -16.15 15.59
N ALA A 500 -3.53 -15.75 14.47
CA ALA A 500 -2.22 -16.25 14.05
C ALA A 500 -1.04 -15.63 14.82
N GLY A 501 -1.27 -14.69 15.74
CA GLY A 501 -0.23 -14.06 16.54
C GLY A 501 0.58 -12.98 15.81
N MET A 502 -0.02 -12.31 14.82
CA MET A 502 0.67 -11.26 14.03
C MET A 502 0.91 -9.96 14.81
N GLN A 503 0.18 -9.72 15.90
CA GLN A 503 0.37 -8.53 16.74
C GLN A 503 1.84 -8.42 17.21
N ASN A 504 2.44 -7.25 17.03
CA ASN A 504 3.85 -6.97 17.31
C ASN A 504 4.88 -7.76 16.46
N ARG A 505 4.45 -8.39 15.35
CA ARG A 505 5.33 -9.19 14.46
C ARG A 505 5.14 -8.87 12.98
N ALA A 506 3.94 -8.49 12.59
CA ALA A 506 3.53 -8.27 11.22
C ALA A 506 2.38 -7.26 11.17
N GLN A 507 2.15 -6.70 9.99
CA GLN A 507 1.05 -5.77 9.76
C GLN A 507 -0.26 -6.50 9.45
N ILE A 508 -1.36 -5.94 9.95
CA ILE A 508 -2.73 -6.22 9.48
C ILE A 508 -3.20 -4.95 8.78
N GLY A 509 -3.33 -5.02 7.46
CA GLY A 509 -3.52 -3.90 6.57
C GLY A 509 -4.95 -3.77 6.04
N LYS A 510 -5.34 -2.55 5.66
CA LYS A 510 -6.58 -2.26 4.94
C LYS A 510 -6.37 -1.40 3.70
N GLY A 511 -7.38 -1.40 2.84
CA GLY A 511 -7.34 -0.81 1.51
C GLY A 511 -7.17 0.72 1.41
N MET A 512 -7.05 1.13 0.15
CA MET A 512 -6.71 2.47 -0.32
C MET A 512 -7.81 3.51 -0.05
N TRP A 513 -7.40 4.76 0.16
CA TRP A 513 -8.29 5.91 -0.03
C TRP A 513 -8.23 6.39 -1.49
N ALA A 514 -9.31 6.21 -2.23
CA ALA A 514 -9.33 6.41 -3.68
C ALA A 514 -9.82 7.80 -4.14
N LYS A 515 -9.98 8.78 -3.24
CA LYS A 515 -10.42 10.15 -3.59
C LYS A 515 -9.35 11.20 -3.24
N PRO A 516 -8.27 11.34 -4.03
CA PRO A 516 -7.06 12.06 -3.60
C PRO A 516 -7.27 13.53 -3.22
N SER A 517 -8.36 14.16 -3.67
CA SER A 517 -8.69 15.56 -3.36
C SER A 517 -9.61 15.74 -2.15
N GLU A 518 -10.32 14.68 -1.73
CA GLU A 518 -11.35 14.72 -0.66
C GLU A 518 -10.72 14.39 0.71
N MET A 519 -9.79 15.23 1.18
CA MET A 519 -9.02 14.94 2.39
C MET A 519 -9.80 15.23 3.68
N ALA A 520 -10.76 16.16 3.66
CA ALA A 520 -11.66 16.37 4.80
C ALA A 520 -12.52 15.12 5.05
N GLU A 521 -13.05 14.50 3.99
CA GLU A 521 -13.79 13.25 4.10
C GLU A 521 -12.90 12.08 4.54
N MET A 522 -11.66 12.02 4.03
CA MET A 522 -10.69 11.02 4.45
C MET A 522 -10.45 11.10 5.96
N LEU A 523 -10.23 12.30 6.51
CA LEU A 523 -10.06 12.51 7.95
C LEU A 523 -11.32 12.12 8.74
N ALA A 524 -12.51 12.41 8.22
CA ALA A 524 -13.74 12.05 8.91
C ALA A 524 -14.01 10.53 8.96
N THR A 525 -13.59 9.78 7.95
CA THR A 525 -14.06 8.40 7.73
C THR A 525 -12.97 7.34 7.88
N LYS A 526 -11.73 7.63 7.45
CA LYS A 526 -10.65 6.62 7.40
C LYS A 526 -10.13 6.24 8.79
N ALA A 527 -10.51 6.95 9.86
CA ALA A 527 -10.31 6.53 11.24
C ALA A 527 -10.95 5.15 11.54
N GLY A 528 -11.95 4.73 10.74
CA GLY A 528 -12.51 3.38 10.81
C GLY A 528 -11.47 2.26 10.62
N HIS A 529 -10.41 2.50 9.84
CA HIS A 529 -9.36 1.50 9.61
C HIS A 529 -8.56 1.20 10.89
N PRO A 530 -7.89 2.15 11.58
CA PRO A 530 -7.25 1.86 12.85
C PRO A 530 -8.24 1.39 13.94
N GLN A 531 -9.47 1.90 13.95
CA GLN A 531 -10.52 1.45 14.89
C GLN A 531 -10.93 -0.02 14.69
N SER A 532 -10.75 -0.55 13.49
CA SER A 532 -10.97 -1.97 13.19
C SER A 532 -9.78 -2.88 13.54
N GLY A 533 -8.71 -2.32 14.13
CA GLY A 533 -7.51 -3.07 14.51
C GLY A 533 -6.44 -3.17 13.43
N ALA A 534 -6.56 -2.42 12.33
CA ALA A 534 -5.55 -2.40 11.27
C ALA A 534 -4.33 -1.57 11.70
N THR A 535 -3.14 -2.17 11.67
CA THR A 535 -1.88 -1.49 11.98
C THR A 535 -1.44 -0.59 10.84
N CYS A 536 -1.85 -0.86 9.61
CA CYS A 536 -1.60 0.03 8.48
C CYS A 536 -2.83 0.12 7.57
N ALA A 537 -2.90 1.19 6.80
CA ALA A 537 -3.89 1.37 5.75
C ALA A 537 -3.32 2.19 4.61
N TRP A 538 -3.79 1.90 3.40
CA TRP A 538 -3.24 2.49 2.20
C TRP A 538 -3.75 3.92 1.95
N VAL A 539 -2.83 4.79 1.58
CA VAL A 539 -3.06 6.21 1.22
C VAL A 539 -2.41 6.52 -0.13
N PRO A 540 -2.95 7.46 -0.92
CA PRO A 540 -2.51 7.69 -2.30
C PRO A 540 -1.37 8.71 -2.45
N SER A 541 -1.03 9.44 -1.38
CA SER A 541 -0.03 10.52 -1.48
C SER A 541 0.69 10.77 -0.14
N PRO A 542 1.87 11.43 -0.16
CA PRO A 542 2.54 11.89 1.06
C PRO A 542 1.65 12.80 1.92
N THR A 543 0.88 13.69 1.30
CA THR A 543 -0.08 14.56 2.00
C THR A 543 -1.14 13.75 2.73
N ALA A 544 -1.74 12.76 2.05
CA ALA A 544 -2.72 11.87 2.65
C ALA A 544 -2.09 11.01 3.77
N ALA A 545 -0.81 10.63 3.66
CA ALA A 545 -0.09 9.94 4.73
C ALA A 545 0.04 10.81 5.98
N THR A 546 0.39 12.09 5.82
CA THR A 546 0.48 13.05 6.94
C THR A 546 -0.86 13.23 7.64
N LEU A 547 -1.93 13.46 6.88
CA LEU A 547 -3.27 13.61 7.46
C LEU A 547 -3.74 12.30 8.11
N HIS A 548 -3.57 11.16 7.44
CA HIS A 548 -4.00 9.88 8.01
C HIS A 548 -3.21 9.49 9.26
N SER A 549 -1.96 9.93 9.40
CA SER A 549 -1.15 9.67 10.60
C SER A 549 -1.84 10.16 11.87
N THR A 550 -2.64 11.24 11.81
CA THR A 550 -3.36 11.80 12.97
C THR A 550 -4.34 10.78 13.57
N HIS A 551 -4.95 9.92 12.74
CA HIS A 551 -5.80 8.82 13.22
C HIS A 551 -5.05 7.80 14.09
N TYR A 552 -3.75 7.61 13.86
CA TYR A 552 -2.92 6.71 14.67
C TYR A 552 -2.41 7.40 15.95
N PHE A 553 -2.38 8.74 15.98
CA PHE A 553 -2.26 9.50 17.23
C PHE A 553 -3.54 9.40 18.08
N ASP A 554 -4.72 9.41 17.44
CA ASP A 554 -6.02 9.21 18.11
C ASP A 554 -6.17 7.77 18.66
N VAL A 555 -5.83 6.77 17.86
CA VAL A 555 -6.14 5.37 18.14
C VAL A 555 -4.90 4.58 18.52
N ASN A 556 -4.88 4.05 19.74
CA ASN A 556 -3.92 3.02 20.13
C ASN A 556 -4.33 1.68 19.53
N VAL A 557 -3.83 1.38 18.32
CA VAL A 557 -4.22 0.16 17.58
C VAL A 557 -3.90 -1.12 18.36
N ALA A 558 -2.78 -1.17 19.09
CA ALA A 558 -2.43 -2.35 19.88
C ALA A 558 -3.47 -2.63 20.98
N ALA A 559 -3.89 -1.60 21.71
CA ALA A 559 -4.97 -1.73 22.69
C ALA A 559 -6.30 -2.10 22.01
N ARG A 560 -6.58 -1.54 20.82
CA ARG A 560 -7.78 -1.87 20.07
C ARG A 560 -7.81 -3.33 19.61
N GLN A 561 -6.67 -3.89 19.20
CA GLN A 561 -6.55 -5.30 18.85
C GLN A 561 -6.82 -6.22 20.03
N GLU A 562 -6.39 -5.86 21.25
CA GLU A 562 -6.71 -6.62 22.48
C GLU A 562 -8.22 -6.68 22.74
N GLU A 563 -8.93 -5.57 22.51
CA GLU A 563 -10.39 -5.52 22.62
C GLU A 563 -11.09 -6.39 21.55
N ILE A 564 -10.54 -6.43 20.34
CA ILE A 564 -11.09 -7.18 19.20
C ILE A 564 -10.97 -8.69 19.39
N GLN A 565 -9.90 -9.20 20.00
CA GLN A 565 -9.70 -10.65 20.19
C GLN A 565 -10.86 -11.33 20.96
N GLY A 566 -11.68 -10.57 21.69
CA GLY A 566 -12.87 -11.07 22.39
C GLY A 566 -14.19 -11.06 21.58
N ARG A 567 -14.18 -10.60 20.32
CA ARG A 567 -15.41 -10.46 19.52
C ARG A 567 -15.86 -11.77 18.87
N ARG A 568 -17.14 -11.83 18.48
CA ARG A 568 -17.64 -12.92 17.62
C ARG A 568 -16.96 -12.83 16.25
N ARG A 569 -16.27 -13.91 15.85
CA ARG A 569 -15.71 -14.03 14.50
C ARG A 569 -16.81 -14.17 13.45
N ARG A 570 -16.54 -13.63 12.26
CA ARG A 570 -17.38 -13.83 11.08
C ARG A 570 -17.37 -15.29 10.64
N THR A 571 -18.44 -15.72 9.99
CA THR A 571 -18.57 -17.11 9.53
C THR A 571 -18.29 -17.25 8.03
N VAL A 572 -17.99 -18.48 7.60
CA VAL A 572 -17.76 -18.81 6.18
C VAL A 572 -19.04 -18.57 5.37
N GLU A 573 -20.21 -18.77 5.96
CA GLU A 573 -21.50 -18.44 5.35
C GLU A 573 -21.63 -16.94 5.05
N GLU A 574 -21.20 -16.07 5.98
CA GLU A 574 -21.20 -14.62 5.74
C GLU A 574 -20.24 -14.26 4.58
N LEU A 575 -19.05 -14.88 4.54
CA LEU A 575 -18.03 -14.67 3.48
C LEU A 575 -18.46 -15.16 2.09
N THR A 576 -19.38 -16.12 2.02
CA THR A 576 -19.86 -16.76 0.78
C THR A 576 -21.26 -16.31 0.40
N THR A 577 -21.75 -15.22 1.01
CA THR A 577 -23.04 -14.62 0.66
C THR A 577 -22.91 -13.83 -0.65
N ILE A 578 -23.47 -14.37 -1.75
CA ILE A 578 -23.37 -13.77 -3.08
C ILE A 578 -24.15 -12.43 -3.14
N PRO A 579 -23.51 -11.32 -3.57
CA PRO A 579 -24.11 -9.97 -3.59
C PRO A 579 -25.01 -9.73 -4.81
N LEU A 580 -26.09 -10.52 -4.94
CA LEU A 580 -27.05 -10.36 -6.03
C LEU A 580 -27.91 -9.10 -5.88
N LEU A 581 -28.34 -8.54 -7.01
CA LEU A 581 -29.28 -7.44 -7.08
C LEU A 581 -30.65 -7.86 -6.52
N GLU A 582 -31.18 -7.08 -5.57
CA GLU A 582 -32.53 -7.26 -5.05
C GLU A 582 -33.52 -6.29 -5.71
N GLY A 583 -34.60 -6.83 -6.29
CA GLY A 583 -35.64 -6.02 -6.92
C GLY A 583 -35.29 -5.53 -8.34
N GLU A 584 -36.15 -4.67 -8.90
CA GLU A 584 -35.96 -4.08 -10.22
C GLU A 584 -35.32 -2.69 -10.09
N LEU A 585 -34.34 -2.41 -10.95
CA LEU A 585 -33.77 -1.06 -11.11
C LEU A 585 -34.58 -0.27 -12.15
N THR A 586 -34.62 1.05 -11.99
CA THR A 586 -35.18 1.91 -13.03
C THR A 586 -34.24 1.99 -14.22
N GLU A 587 -34.77 2.29 -15.42
CA GLU A 587 -33.93 2.51 -16.60
C GLU A 587 -32.88 3.61 -16.38
N ALA A 588 -33.22 4.63 -15.58
CA ALA A 588 -32.31 5.71 -15.22
C ALA A 588 -31.16 5.24 -14.30
N ASP A 589 -31.47 4.39 -13.31
CA ASP A 589 -30.45 3.80 -12.43
C ASP A 589 -29.50 2.90 -13.22
N ILE A 590 -30.05 2.08 -14.13
CA ILE A 590 -29.26 1.21 -15.02
C ILE A 590 -28.33 2.06 -15.89
N GLN A 591 -28.85 3.12 -16.51
CA GLN A 591 -28.06 3.99 -17.38
C GLN A 591 -26.96 4.73 -16.62
N THR A 592 -27.27 5.24 -15.42
CA THR A 592 -26.29 5.94 -14.58
C THR A 592 -25.15 5.02 -14.16
N GLU A 593 -25.49 3.80 -13.70
CA GLU A 593 -24.50 2.81 -13.31
C GLU A 593 -23.63 2.37 -14.51
N LEU A 594 -24.25 2.16 -15.67
CA LEU A 594 -23.53 1.80 -16.90
C LEU A 594 -22.59 2.92 -17.36
N ASP A 595 -23.06 4.17 -17.39
CA ASP A 595 -22.26 5.33 -17.81
C ASP A 595 -21.07 5.54 -16.85
N ASN A 596 -21.30 5.46 -15.53
CA ASN A 596 -20.25 5.58 -14.53
C ASN A 596 -19.14 4.51 -14.70
N ASN A 597 -19.53 3.25 -14.92
CA ASN A 597 -18.55 2.18 -15.15
C ASN A 597 -17.83 2.34 -16.50
N CYS A 598 -18.54 2.74 -17.58
CA CYS A 598 -17.91 3.01 -18.87
C CYS A 598 -16.91 4.17 -18.80
N GLN A 599 -17.24 5.26 -18.11
CA GLN A 599 -16.35 6.40 -17.89
C GLN A 599 -15.10 5.99 -17.11
N SER A 600 -15.27 5.21 -16.04
CA SER A 600 -14.15 4.66 -15.25
C SER A 600 -13.20 3.84 -16.15
N ILE A 601 -13.75 2.90 -16.93
CA ILE A 601 -12.99 2.03 -17.84
C ILE A 601 -12.23 2.88 -18.88
N LEU A 602 -12.93 3.77 -19.59
CA LEU A 602 -12.35 4.53 -20.70
C LEU A 602 -11.30 5.53 -20.20
N GLY A 603 -11.60 6.25 -19.11
CA GLY A 603 -10.72 7.26 -18.54
C GLY A 603 -9.40 6.68 -18.06
N TYR A 604 -9.41 5.46 -17.52
CA TYR A 604 -8.20 4.74 -17.15
C TYR A 604 -7.48 4.14 -18.38
N VAL A 605 -8.18 3.34 -19.19
CA VAL A 605 -7.58 2.58 -20.31
C VAL A 605 -6.94 3.49 -21.36
N VAL A 606 -7.52 4.66 -21.64
CA VAL A 606 -6.94 5.60 -22.62
C VAL A 606 -5.57 6.11 -22.19
N ARG A 607 -5.32 6.26 -20.88
CA ARG A 607 -4.02 6.68 -20.33
C ARG A 607 -3.07 5.50 -20.21
N TRP A 608 -3.58 4.33 -19.83
CA TRP A 608 -2.77 3.11 -19.76
C TRP A 608 -2.20 2.73 -21.12
N VAL A 609 -3.06 2.60 -22.14
CA VAL A 609 -2.68 2.22 -23.51
C VAL A 609 -2.03 3.38 -24.27
N GLY A 610 -2.58 4.59 -24.15
CA GLY A 610 -2.16 5.73 -24.97
C GLY A 610 -0.93 6.46 -24.43
N GLN A 611 -0.64 6.35 -23.13
CA GLN A 611 0.41 7.13 -22.46
C GLN A 611 1.34 6.30 -21.56
N GLY A 612 1.06 5.00 -21.34
CA GLY A 612 1.85 4.16 -20.44
C GLY A 612 1.73 4.58 -18.98
N VAL A 613 0.55 5.03 -18.55
CA VAL A 613 0.31 5.48 -17.16
C VAL A 613 -0.57 4.46 -16.43
N GLY A 614 0.01 3.75 -15.45
CA GLY A 614 -0.64 2.68 -14.69
C GLY A 614 -1.54 3.13 -13.52
N CYS A 615 -1.50 4.40 -13.13
CA CYS A 615 -2.35 4.94 -12.07
C CYS A 615 -2.75 6.37 -12.42
N SER A 616 -4.05 6.64 -12.40
CA SER A 616 -4.62 7.89 -12.89
C SER A 616 -5.73 8.43 -12.02
N THR A 617 -5.77 9.75 -11.83
CA THR A 617 -6.98 10.40 -11.35
C THR A 617 -7.96 10.58 -12.52
N VAL A 618 -9.11 9.92 -12.44
CA VAL A 618 -10.20 9.95 -13.42
C VAL A 618 -11.44 10.50 -12.72
N PRO A 619 -12.04 11.61 -13.20
CA PRO A 619 -13.31 12.08 -12.68
C PRO A 619 -14.41 11.05 -12.95
N ASP A 620 -15.27 10.81 -11.96
CA ASP A 620 -16.51 10.06 -12.15
C ASP A 620 -17.61 10.94 -12.79
N ILE A 621 -18.84 10.41 -12.86
CA ILE A 621 -19.97 11.13 -13.48
C ILE A 621 -20.42 12.38 -12.70
N ASP A 622 -20.02 12.48 -11.42
CA ASP A 622 -20.30 13.62 -10.53
C ASP A 622 -19.07 14.56 -10.41
N ASP A 623 -18.11 14.45 -11.32
CA ASP A 623 -16.85 15.20 -11.37
C ASP A 623 -15.91 14.99 -10.14
N VAL A 624 -16.10 13.89 -9.39
CA VAL A 624 -15.21 13.52 -8.28
C VAL A 624 -14.00 12.77 -8.83
N GLY A 625 -12.80 13.27 -8.56
CA GLY A 625 -11.55 12.64 -9.00
C GLY A 625 -11.25 11.34 -8.23
N LEU A 626 -11.40 10.19 -8.89
CA LEU A 626 -11.08 8.87 -8.35
C LEU A 626 -9.69 8.42 -8.78
N MET A 627 -8.94 7.79 -7.88
CA MET A 627 -7.71 7.08 -8.22
C MET A 627 -8.06 5.72 -8.81
N GLU A 628 -7.74 5.54 -10.09
CA GLU A 628 -8.00 4.32 -10.85
C GLU A 628 -6.69 3.57 -11.13
N ASP A 629 -6.75 2.25 -11.01
CA ASP A 629 -5.69 1.26 -11.29
C ASP A 629 -6.29 0.01 -11.95
N LEU A 630 -5.51 -1.07 -12.11
CA LEU A 630 -6.04 -2.31 -12.70
C LEU A 630 -7.14 -2.98 -11.86
N ALA A 631 -7.16 -2.80 -10.54
CA ALA A 631 -8.18 -3.39 -9.68
C ALA A 631 -9.54 -2.69 -9.86
N THR A 632 -9.56 -1.36 -9.99
CA THR A 632 -10.80 -0.64 -10.31
C THR A 632 -11.30 -0.98 -11.72
N LEU A 633 -10.40 -1.12 -12.70
CA LEU A 633 -10.73 -1.61 -14.04
C LEU A 633 -11.35 -3.02 -14.00
N ARG A 634 -10.81 -3.93 -13.18
CA ARG A 634 -11.35 -5.29 -12.98
C ARG A 634 -12.78 -5.23 -12.50
N ILE A 635 -13.09 -4.43 -11.47
CA ILE A 635 -14.47 -4.29 -10.97
C ILE A 635 -15.40 -3.79 -12.06
N SER A 636 -15.08 -2.65 -12.69
CA SER A 636 -15.99 -2.03 -13.64
C SER A 636 -16.21 -2.88 -14.90
N SER A 637 -15.17 -3.55 -15.40
CA SER A 637 -15.30 -4.45 -16.54
C SER A 637 -16.10 -5.71 -16.22
N GLN A 638 -15.85 -6.37 -15.07
CA GLN A 638 -16.62 -7.53 -14.64
C GLN A 638 -18.09 -7.18 -14.34
N HIS A 639 -18.35 -6.00 -13.78
CA HIS A 639 -19.72 -5.53 -13.48
C HIS A 639 -20.55 -5.34 -14.75
N VAL A 640 -20.00 -4.63 -15.75
CA VAL A 640 -20.66 -4.46 -17.06
C VAL A 640 -20.85 -5.80 -17.77
N ALA A 641 -19.86 -6.69 -17.71
CA ALA A 641 -19.96 -8.03 -18.28
C ALA A 641 -21.07 -8.87 -17.61
N ASN A 642 -21.19 -8.82 -16.28
CA ASN A 642 -22.22 -9.52 -15.53
C ASN A 642 -23.63 -9.00 -15.90
N TRP A 643 -23.83 -7.69 -15.92
CA TRP A 643 -25.13 -7.11 -16.30
C TRP A 643 -25.51 -7.40 -17.74
N LEU A 644 -24.54 -7.43 -18.66
CA LEU A 644 -24.74 -7.84 -20.05
C LEU A 644 -25.11 -9.32 -20.16
N HIS A 645 -24.39 -10.20 -19.44
CA HIS A 645 -24.61 -11.65 -19.43
C HIS A 645 -26.03 -12.03 -18.98
N HIS A 646 -26.53 -11.35 -17.93
CA HIS A 646 -27.88 -11.59 -17.38
C HIS A 646 -28.98 -10.78 -18.07
N GLY A 647 -28.66 -10.04 -19.13
CA GLY A 647 -29.62 -9.30 -19.96
C GLY A 647 -30.24 -8.08 -19.29
N LEU A 648 -29.62 -7.54 -18.23
CA LEU A 648 -30.02 -6.29 -17.60
C LEU A 648 -29.68 -5.07 -18.49
N VAL A 649 -28.63 -5.22 -19.30
CA VAL A 649 -28.29 -4.30 -20.41
C VAL A 649 -28.04 -5.11 -21.68
N SER A 650 -28.27 -4.49 -22.83
CA SER A 650 -27.97 -5.05 -24.15
C SER A 650 -26.60 -4.62 -24.67
N GLU A 651 -26.02 -5.38 -25.60
CA GLU A 651 -24.77 -5.02 -26.28
C GLU A 651 -24.83 -3.62 -26.93
N SER A 652 -26.00 -3.27 -27.50
CA SER A 652 -26.22 -1.94 -28.06
C SER A 652 -26.18 -0.83 -27.01
N GLN A 653 -26.76 -1.04 -25.82
CA GLN A 653 -26.72 -0.07 -24.73
C GLN A 653 -25.29 0.13 -24.22
N VAL A 654 -24.52 -0.96 -24.04
CA VAL A 654 -23.11 -0.89 -23.62
C VAL A 654 -22.28 -0.15 -24.66
N THR A 655 -22.46 -0.45 -25.95
CA THR A 655 -21.74 0.22 -27.04
C THR A 655 -22.05 1.71 -27.10
N GLU A 656 -23.33 2.08 -26.96
CA GLU A 656 -23.74 3.49 -26.94
C GLU A 656 -23.17 4.25 -25.74
N ALA A 657 -23.22 3.65 -24.54
CA ALA A 657 -22.65 4.23 -23.33
C ALA A 657 -21.13 4.46 -23.48
N MET A 658 -20.38 3.46 -23.97
CA MET A 658 -18.95 3.58 -24.24
C MET A 658 -18.65 4.70 -25.24
N GLN A 659 -19.42 4.81 -26.33
CA GLN A 659 -19.22 5.89 -27.31
C GLN A 659 -19.54 7.27 -26.74
N ARG A 660 -20.58 7.37 -25.91
CA ARG A 660 -20.99 8.63 -25.27
C ARG A 660 -19.99 9.09 -24.22
N MET A 661 -19.50 8.17 -23.37
CA MET A 661 -18.52 8.47 -22.31
C MET A 661 -17.09 8.67 -22.84
N ALA A 662 -16.82 8.26 -24.09
CA ALA A 662 -15.54 8.54 -24.74
C ALA A 662 -15.40 9.99 -25.22
N VAL A 663 -16.50 10.73 -25.38
CA VAL A 663 -16.54 12.14 -25.82
C VAL A 663 -16.54 13.05 -24.61
#